data_AF-A0A182WVH0-F1
#
_entry.id   AF-A0A182WVH0-F1
#
_cell.length_a   1.000
_cell.length_b   1.000
_cell.length_c   1.000
_cell.angle_alpha   90.00
_cell.angle_beta   90.00
_cell.angle_gamma   90.00
#
_symmetry.space_group_name_H-M   'P 1'
#
loop_
_entity.id
_entity.type
_entity.pdbx_description
1 polymer ?
#
loop_
_entity_poly.entity_id
_entity_poly.type
_entity_poly.pdbx_seq_one_letter_code
_entity_poly.pdbx_strand_id
1 'polypeptide(L)'
;MHLSMVLFLVCSIGVRLSSAAIEVKATTTRCYSPAFLMYESMMTKFLEGYQTLTTIIGDDTVDNAIIEAIKCHRVNMLQASYKLYTVDTYFQSAEKDRNDPTYGYNLNPYPLWEALYCEANVSMVMEEVLPAIAFRNPVARVVLLVRGIAKYDMLQFFRRAWTRYKMLDILILSRIDYQTLLVCLFNPYLTGRDVMADERNMFCYHLRTMEDVAQFNQEAQRFTYERINNLQHYQLQVAITDYLDGEMVEIFRQRMNFTIKYLELNYQESVGFISSNGSIGGSLKMLEENTIDLAANSRSIMQHPMRNLQYVHFLCPIRLVFVVPFNYFANRYKMVFFHAFSLQMYFTNIAMAVLIPSLLLVLMRRDFSVPAYAKESFRVLAIVFACSVALPRNTRHRLVLMGLMFYSIVAYSAWQGITIVQLNQDDEKLRNIQTLEELAETDLDLKAIVTFGNAIRGKAWNGSDVRGRIAARLDVQWTPSNISIIPEVADNRTTAVPIIEYFVEVVRSRYFDPVRKRSKVYFIHEPFIEYLTAMALPKNSPLFPTIRRLTMSCLENGIVNFQLSLIRHKGVLLQIAQNRNRTLRDEPPARKVNLFNMRFVFFVYLRHSRVVVAMVVYISLFLDNMLLTVIVPILPDYLVQFHATVPASVIYKNFSLHYVPKLIGAVSDGAVIVQPTSPPTDQTIEQENGSIGILLGVKALVQLVANPLVGNGTARFGYRIPITFGTVNLLLASLIFGFGTSYTSLFVARAIHGLGSACIGVCGMSLVAQLYTAEPDRRSKVMGTVLGAMAVGVLVGYPFGGIAYAMAGKAAPFHVLAVLCVANLVLQYFQLDLSPFRPIHPSGLARDSSSTNTTARRATWWPLLSNPLILMVVGGIWISTSAMAILEPCLPIWMISQLHPKKWQLGTVFIPDSIGYWVGTNFFGSVAYRFGQIRVAVVALVLVGSSCILLPSANTVAGLLLPHLSLGLGIGVVDAALVPLLATLVDGQLGGPTEDSDGQLSPEGAPGGEHGYGAVYAIQQIAVSVAYSLAPIVGGELVPVIGFATVLRALGTLNLLYVVLLACSSSLRSGGTGTALLPGSCSKQTALPLANSEPTTYRRFYNSVE
;
A
#
# COMPACT_ATOMS: atom_id res chain seq x y z
N MET A 1 -22.78 5.71 -31.77
CA MET A 1 -23.17 6.46 -32.98
C MET A 1 -22.74 7.92 -32.77
N HIS A 2 -21.52 8.24 -33.21
CA HIS A 2 -21.23 9.12 -34.37
C HIS A 2 -21.54 10.59 -34.07
N LEU A 3 -20.55 11.44 -33.73
CA LEU A 3 -19.47 11.98 -34.57
C LEU A 3 -20.02 12.67 -35.84
N SER A 4 -20.42 13.94 -35.71
CA SER A 4 -20.56 14.91 -36.81
C SER A 4 -21.11 16.25 -36.28
N MET A 5 -20.24 17.17 -35.83
CA MET A 5 -20.53 18.62 -35.84
C MET A 5 -19.29 19.44 -35.41
N VAL A 6 -18.23 19.40 -36.23
CA VAL A 6 -17.00 20.21 -36.05
C VAL A 6 -16.67 20.98 -37.33
N LEU A 7 -17.67 21.44 -38.11
CA LEU A 7 -17.34 22.06 -39.40
C LEU A 7 -18.27 23.18 -39.86
N PHE A 8 -18.67 24.11 -38.98
CA PHE A 8 -19.41 25.31 -39.44
C PHE A 8 -19.36 26.45 -38.42
N LEU A 9 -18.20 27.04 -38.12
CA LEU A 9 -18.16 28.39 -37.52
C LEU A 9 -16.77 29.05 -37.46
N VAL A 10 -16.00 29.00 -38.56
CA VAL A 10 -14.87 29.95 -38.74
C VAL A 10 -14.85 30.44 -40.18
N CYS A 11 -15.71 31.40 -40.47
CA CYS A 11 -15.53 32.35 -41.57
C CYS A 11 -16.17 33.66 -41.15
N SER A 12 -15.46 34.77 -41.43
CA SER A 12 -15.92 36.17 -41.42
C SER A 12 -15.62 37.03 -40.19
N ILE A 13 -14.33 37.29 -39.90
CA ILE A 13 -13.86 38.67 -39.61
C ILE A 13 -12.47 38.83 -40.25
N GLY A 14 -12.46 39.15 -41.54
CA GLY A 14 -11.25 39.56 -42.25
C GLY A 14 -10.94 41.02 -41.93
N VAL A 15 -10.05 41.25 -40.96
CA VAL A 15 -9.41 42.56 -40.80
C VAL A 15 -8.37 42.68 -41.92
N ARG A 16 -8.65 43.52 -42.93
CA ARG A 16 -7.68 43.97 -43.92
C ARG A 16 -6.60 44.78 -43.21
N LEU A 17 -5.45 44.17 -42.88
CA LEU A 17 -4.19 44.91 -42.76
C LEU A 17 -3.56 44.96 -44.14
N SER A 18 -3.39 46.17 -44.65
CA SER A 18 -2.68 46.46 -45.88
C SER A 18 -1.19 46.08 -45.74
N SER A 19 -0.78 44.93 -46.25
CA SER A 19 0.62 44.73 -46.59
C SER A 19 0.87 45.46 -47.90
N ALA A 20 1.60 46.58 -47.85
CA ALA A 20 2.19 47.16 -49.05
C ALA A 20 3.09 46.09 -49.68
N ALA A 21 2.68 45.55 -50.82
CA ALA A 21 3.49 44.61 -51.58
C ALA A 21 4.66 45.42 -52.17
N ILE A 22 5.84 45.31 -51.58
CA ILE A 22 7.07 45.86 -52.14
C ILE A 22 7.36 45.03 -53.40
N GLU A 23 7.18 45.64 -54.57
CA GLU A 23 7.41 45.02 -55.86
C GLU A 23 8.92 45.08 -56.17
N VAL A 24 9.65 44.01 -55.82
CA VAL A 24 11.10 43.96 -55.97
C VAL A 24 11.48 43.54 -57.40
N LYS A 25 11.94 44.49 -58.24
CA LYS A 25 12.59 44.18 -59.53
C LYS A 25 13.86 43.34 -59.30
N ALA A 26 14.05 42.24 -60.04
CA ALA A 26 15.17 41.32 -59.82
C ALA A 26 15.85 40.83 -61.11
N THR A 27 17.18 40.71 -61.06
CA THR A 27 18.04 39.91 -61.94
C THR A 27 18.41 38.59 -61.21
N THR A 28 18.34 37.45 -61.90
CA THR A 28 18.32 36.08 -61.33
C THR A 28 19.69 35.41 -61.10
N THR A 29 20.80 36.16 -61.06
CA THR A 29 22.15 35.59 -61.23
C THR A 29 22.90 35.15 -59.96
N ARG A 30 22.38 35.35 -58.74
CA ARG A 30 23.16 35.15 -57.49
C ARG A 30 22.80 33.94 -56.61
N CYS A 31 21.80 33.13 -56.97
CA CYS A 31 21.34 31.99 -56.14
C CYS A 31 22.39 30.90 -55.85
N TYR A 32 23.49 30.85 -56.62
CA TYR A 32 24.56 29.85 -56.48
C TYR A 32 25.86 30.42 -55.88
N SER A 33 25.84 31.64 -55.36
CA SER A 33 27.00 32.20 -54.66
C SER A 33 27.35 31.36 -53.42
N PRO A 34 28.62 30.96 -53.21
CA PRO A 34 29.03 30.22 -52.01
C PRO A 34 28.63 30.91 -50.70
N ALA A 35 28.74 32.24 -50.64
CA ALA A 35 28.35 33.03 -49.47
C ALA A 35 26.85 33.01 -49.17
N PHE A 36 26.03 32.92 -50.23
CA PHE A 36 24.58 32.82 -50.10
C PHE A 36 24.16 31.43 -49.58
N LEU A 37 24.76 30.37 -50.12
CA LEU A 37 24.50 28.99 -49.69
C LEU A 37 24.94 28.72 -48.24
N MET A 38 26.07 29.29 -47.82
CA MET A 38 26.53 29.21 -46.42
C MET A 38 25.54 29.89 -45.47
N TYR A 39 25.07 31.09 -45.84
CA TYR A 39 24.07 31.84 -45.08
C TYR A 39 22.73 31.09 -44.97
N GLU A 40 22.23 30.53 -46.07
CA GLU A 40 20.99 29.74 -46.12
C GLU A 40 21.05 28.51 -45.19
N SER A 41 22.14 27.75 -45.29
CA SER A 41 22.35 26.53 -44.49
C SER A 41 22.40 26.83 -42.98
N MET A 42 23.13 27.88 -42.59
CA MET A 42 23.20 28.32 -41.21
C MET A 42 21.84 28.82 -40.70
N MET A 43 21.14 29.66 -41.47
CA MET A 43 19.85 30.22 -41.07
C MET A 43 18.78 29.14 -40.91
N THR A 44 18.74 28.16 -41.81
CA THR A 44 17.78 27.05 -41.75
C THR A 44 17.94 26.26 -40.46
N LYS A 45 19.18 25.97 -40.06
CA LYS A 45 19.48 25.23 -38.82
C LYS A 45 19.30 26.08 -37.57
N PHE A 46 19.58 27.38 -37.65
CA PHE A 46 19.43 28.31 -36.51
C PHE A 46 17.97 28.72 -36.26
N LEU A 47 17.10 28.68 -37.27
CA LEU A 47 15.67 28.98 -37.15
C LEU A 47 14.78 27.73 -37.02
N GLU A 48 15.38 26.54 -37.00
CA GLU A 48 14.66 25.28 -36.85
C GLU A 48 13.78 25.27 -35.59
N GLY A 49 12.48 25.01 -35.75
CA GLY A 49 11.49 24.95 -34.67
C GLY A 49 10.72 26.25 -34.37
N TYR A 50 11.01 27.36 -35.07
CA TYR A 50 10.28 28.63 -34.93
C TYR A 50 9.14 28.73 -35.94
N GLN A 51 7.97 29.23 -35.53
CA GLN A 51 6.76 29.30 -36.37
C GLN A 51 6.47 30.70 -36.92
N THR A 52 7.15 31.73 -36.41
CA THR A 52 7.01 33.13 -36.84
C THR A 52 8.39 33.74 -37.04
N LEU A 53 8.64 34.30 -38.22
CA LEU A 53 9.85 35.05 -38.54
C LEU A 53 9.48 36.50 -38.88
N THR A 54 9.97 37.44 -38.09
CA THR A 54 9.80 38.87 -38.32
C THR A 54 11.09 39.44 -38.90
N THR A 55 11.05 39.92 -40.14
CA THR A 55 12.16 40.53 -40.86
C THR A 55 12.06 42.05 -40.77
N ILE A 56 13.13 42.70 -40.32
CA ILE A 56 13.26 44.16 -40.21
C ILE A 56 14.38 44.60 -41.16
N ILE A 57 14.07 45.51 -42.09
CA ILE A 57 15.02 46.01 -43.09
C ILE A 57 15.26 47.51 -42.88
N GLY A 58 16.52 47.94 -42.95
CA GLY A 58 16.91 49.34 -42.82
C GLY A 58 16.77 50.19 -44.09
N ASP A 59 16.87 49.60 -45.28
CA ASP A 59 16.80 50.31 -46.57
C ASP A 59 16.14 49.42 -47.64
N ASP A 60 15.11 49.92 -48.31
CA ASP A 60 14.34 49.21 -49.34
C ASP A 60 15.13 49.00 -50.64
N THR A 61 16.26 49.70 -50.80
CA THR A 61 17.06 49.69 -52.04
C THR A 61 18.16 48.62 -52.08
N VAL A 62 18.32 47.85 -51.00
CA VAL A 62 19.45 46.95 -50.79
C VAL A 62 19.06 45.48 -51.01
N ASP A 63 19.90 44.74 -51.77
CA ASP A 63 19.79 43.29 -51.95
C ASP A 63 19.74 42.56 -50.59
N ASN A 64 18.54 42.12 -50.18
CA ASN A 64 18.31 41.43 -48.91
C ASN A 64 18.39 39.91 -49.09
N ALA A 65 19.16 39.24 -48.23
CA ALA A 65 19.43 37.80 -48.32
C ALA A 65 18.18 36.91 -48.15
N ILE A 66 17.18 37.30 -47.35
CA ILE A 66 15.91 36.57 -47.20
C ILE A 66 15.01 36.81 -48.40
N ILE A 67 14.97 38.04 -48.93
CA ILE A 67 14.23 38.37 -50.15
C ILE A 67 14.85 37.63 -51.36
N GLU A 68 16.17 37.52 -51.43
CA GLU A 68 16.89 36.68 -52.41
C GLU A 68 16.57 35.18 -52.23
N ALA A 69 16.52 34.66 -51.00
CA ALA A 69 16.09 33.28 -50.74
C ALA A 69 14.64 32.99 -51.17
N ILE A 70 13.75 33.97 -50.99
CA ILE A 70 12.38 33.90 -51.50
C ILE A 70 12.36 33.88 -53.03
N LYS A 71 13.18 34.72 -53.68
CA LYS A 71 13.33 34.76 -55.14
C LYS A 71 13.93 33.47 -55.73
N CYS A 72 14.82 32.78 -55.02
CA CYS A 72 15.44 31.52 -55.46
C CYS A 72 14.54 30.26 -55.30
N HIS A 73 13.25 30.42 -54.97
CA HIS A 73 12.24 29.34 -54.91
C HIS A 73 12.55 28.20 -53.91
N ARG A 74 13.31 28.46 -52.84
CA ARG A 74 13.64 27.49 -51.78
C ARG A 74 12.84 27.63 -50.47
N VAL A 75 11.78 28.45 -50.49
CA VAL A 75 10.98 28.82 -49.31
C VAL A 75 10.22 27.65 -48.66
N ASN A 76 10.00 26.55 -49.38
CA ASN A 76 9.21 25.41 -48.88
C ASN A 76 9.81 24.72 -47.64
N MET A 77 11.08 24.98 -47.28
CA MET A 77 11.72 24.41 -46.09
C MET A 77 11.60 25.27 -44.82
N LEU A 78 11.19 26.54 -44.93
CA LEU A 78 11.04 27.43 -43.79
C LEU A 78 9.55 27.53 -43.43
N GLN A 79 9.08 26.64 -42.55
CA GLN A 79 7.66 26.46 -42.15
C GLN A 79 7.02 27.65 -41.38
N ALA A 80 7.69 28.81 -41.30
CA ALA A 80 7.25 29.94 -40.48
C ALA A 80 6.36 30.95 -41.26
N SER A 81 5.47 31.63 -40.53
CA SER A 81 4.77 32.82 -41.05
C SER A 81 5.72 34.03 -41.07
N TYR A 82 5.71 34.78 -42.17
CA TYR A 82 6.64 35.89 -42.41
C TYR A 82 5.97 37.25 -42.21
N LYS A 83 6.61 38.12 -41.43
CA LYS A 83 6.23 39.52 -41.31
C LYS A 83 7.40 40.39 -41.72
N LEU A 84 7.16 41.37 -42.59
CA LEU A 84 8.17 42.28 -43.09
C LEU A 84 7.89 43.70 -42.58
N TYR A 85 8.90 44.33 -41.98
CA TYR A 85 8.86 45.71 -41.52
C TYR A 85 10.11 46.46 -41.97
N THR A 86 9.97 47.76 -42.17
CA THR A 86 11.12 48.67 -42.15
C THR A 86 11.48 49.02 -40.70
N VAL A 87 12.71 49.45 -40.44
CA VAL A 87 13.15 49.87 -39.09
C VAL A 87 12.19 50.92 -38.50
N ASP A 88 11.84 51.95 -39.27
CA ASP A 88 10.93 53.03 -38.84
C ASP A 88 9.54 52.52 -38.47
N THR A 89 8.95 51.68 -39.33
CA THR A 89 7.59 51.15 -39.10
C THR A 89 7.54 50.21 -37.92
N TYR A 90 8.59 49.40 -37.71
CA TYR A 90 8.70 48.53 -36.55
C TYR A 90 8.84 49.34 -35.25
N PHE A 91 9.70 50.36 -35.25
CA PHE A 91 9.92 51.23 -34.09
C PHE A 91 8.65 51.99 -33.68
N GLN A 92 7.96 52.63 -34.63
CA GLN A 92 6.69 53.34 -34.37
C GLN A 92 5.60 52.41 -33.85
N SER A 93 5.55 51.18 -34.37
CA SER A 93 4.60 50.17 -33.92
C SER A 93 4.88 49.73 -32.48
N ALA A 94 6.15 49.54 -32.10
CA ALA A 94 6.53 49.23 -30.73
C ALA A 94 6.22 50.38 -29.75
N GLU A 95 6.43 51.63 -30.16
CA GLU A 95 6.16 52.79 -29.30
C GLU A 95 4.64 53.00 -29.09
N LYS A 96 3.81 52.63 -30.08
CA LYS A 96 2.35 52.61 -29.93
C LYS A 96 1.92 51.60 -28.87
N ASP A 97 2.47 50.38 -28.91
CA ASP A 97 2.19 49.33 -27.91
C ASP A 97 2.68 49.74 -26.51
N ARG A 98 3.80 50.46 -26.44
CA ARG A 98 4.37 50.99 -25.19
C ARG A 98 3.49 52.01 -24.50
N ASN A 99 2.73 52.78 -25.26
CA ASN A 99 1.81 53.78 -24.75
C ASN A 99 0.42 53.21 -24.41
N ASP A 100 0.15 51.93 -24.70
CA ASP A 100 -1.09 51.26 -24.33
C ASP A 100 -1.03 50.76 -22.87
N PRO A 101 -1.89 51.25 -21.96
CA PRO A 101 -1.92 50.87 -20.56
C PRO A 101 -2.48 49.46 -20.32
N THR A 102 -2.81 48.70 -21.36
CA THR A 102 -3.27 47.29 -21.28
C THR A 102 -2.28 46.30 -21.91
N TYR A 103 -1.22 46.79 -22.55
CA TYR A 103 -0.21 45.96 -23.20
C TYR A 103 0.70 45.25 -22.16
N GLY A 104 0.86 43.93 -22.30
CA GLY A 104 1.76 43.14 -21.44
C GLY A 104 1.14 42.51 -20.18
N TYR A 105 -0.17 42.71 -19.93
CA TYR A 105 -0.91 42.09 -18.80
C TYR A 105 -1.32 40.63 -19.00
N ASN A 106 -1.06 40.06 -20.18
CA ASN A 106 -1.34 38.64 -20.44
C ASN A 106 -0.37 37.71 -19.69
N LEU A 107 -0.91 36.64 -19.10
CA LEU A 107 -0.19 35.62 -18.31
C LEU A 107 0.95 34.91 -19.07
N ASN A 108 0.95 34.96 -20.40
CA ASN A 108 2.00 34.39 -21.22
C ASN A 108 2.46 35.44 -22.25
N PRO A 109 3.38 36.33 -21.87
CA PRO A 109 3.55 37.60 -22.57
C PRO A 109 4.37 37.51 -23.86
N TYR A 110 5.23 36.48 -24.00
CA TYR A 110 6.15 36.39 -25.12
C TYR A 110 6.10 35.01 -25.81
N PRO A 111 5.82 34.92 -27.12
CA PRO A 111 5.90 33.67 -27.86
C PRO A 111 7.35 33.20 -27.97
N LEU A 112 7.64 32.03 -27.39
CA LEU A 112 8.97 31.38 -27.47
C LEU A 112 9.34 30.90 -28.89
N TRP A 113 8.39 30.93 -29.82
CA TRP A 113 8.46 30.45 -31.20
C TRP A 113 8.57 31.60 -32.21
N GLU A 114 8.88 32.82 -31.74
CA GLU A 114 9.19 33.99 -32.55
C GLU A 114 10.70 34.19 -32.72
N ALA A 115 11.11 34.36 -33.97
CA ALA A 115 12.45 34.75 -34.35
C ALA A 115 12.41 36.09 -35.09
N LEU A 116 13.43 36.92 -34.87
CA LEU A 116 13.59 38.19 -35.55
C LEU A 116 14.88 38.20 -36.35
N TYR A 117 14.78 38.70 -37.57
CA TYR A 117 15.92 38.96 -38.43
C TYR A 117 15.98 40.45 -38.74
N CYS A 118 17.13 41.08 -38.54
CA CYS A 118 17.33 42.49 -38.87
C CYS A 118 18.55 42.70 -39.75
N GLU A 119 18.40 43.45 -40.85
CA GLU A 119 19.50 43.95 -41.67
C GLU A 119 19.46 45.49 -41.68
N ALA A 120 20.37 46.12 -40.95
CA ALA A 120 20.48 47.58 -40.86
C ALA A 120 21.88 48.03 -40.38
N ASN A 121 22.15 49.33 -40.43
CA ASN A 121 23.39 49.93 -39.94
C ASN A 121 23.50 49.84 -38.41
N VAL A 122 24.73 49.77 -37.89
CA VAL A 122 25.03 49.61 -36.45
C VAL A 122 24.27 50.63 -35.59
N SER A 123 24.22 51.90 -36.01
CA SER A 123 23.56 52.99 -35.28
C SER A 123 22.05 52.77 -35.14
N MET A 124 21.36 52.49 -36.25
CA MET A 124 19.92 52.19 -36.27
C MET A 124 19.57 50.96 -35.43
N VAL A 125 20.39 49.90 -35.52
CA VAL A 125 20.15 48.67 -34.76
C VAL A 125 20.29 48.93 -33.25
N MET A 126 21.25 49.76 -32.84
CA MET A 126 21.52 50.08 -31.44
C MET A 126 20.49 51.03 -30.81
N GLU A 127 20.04 52.04 -31.54
CA GLU A 127 19.21 53.12 -30.99
C GLU A 127 17.71 52.87 -31.13
N GLU A 128 17.27 52.21 -32.21
CA GLU A 128 15.85 52.04 -32.52
C GLU A 128 15.40 50.58 -32.43
N VAL A 129 16.11 49.67 -33.11
CA VAL A 129 15.69 48.26 -33.20
C VAL A 129 15.85 47.53 -31.87
N LEU A 130 17.03 47.61 -31.23
CA LEU A 130 17.32 46.88 -29.99
C LEU A 130 16.33 47.23 -28.86
N PRO A 131 16.01 48.51 -28.57
CA PRO A 131 14.98 48.86 -27.58
C PRO A 131 13.57 48.37 -27.96
N ALA A 132 13.19 48.44 -29.25
CA ALA A 132 11.88 48.00 -29.72
C ALA A 132 11.71 46.48 -29.59
N ILE A 133 12.74 45.69 -29.93
CA ILE A 133 12.72 44.23 -29.75
C ILE A 133 12.69 43.88 -28.26
N ALA A 134 13.53 44.53 -27.44
CA ALA A 134 13.56 44.31 -26.00
C ALA A 134 12.21 44.59 -25.33
N PHE A 135 11.46 45.58 -25.81
CA PHE A 135 10.13 45.91 -25.31
C PHE A 135 9.07 44.86 -25.72
N ARG A 136 9.07 44.43 -26.99
CA ARG A 136 8.06 43.50 -27.52
C ARG A 136 8.29 42.05 -27.17
N ASN A 137 9.53 41.56 -27.30
CA ASN A 137 9.89 40.18 -27.02
C ASN A 137 11.40 40.06 -26.71
N PRO A 138 11.82 40.24 -25.45
CA PRO A 138 13.22 40.18 -25.03
C PRO A 138 13.80 38.74 -25.02
N VAL A 139 12.96 37.72 -25.16
CA VAL A 139 13.36 36.30 -25.17
C VAL A 139 13.37 35.72 -26.59
N ALA A 140 12.99 36.52 -27.59
CA ALA A 140 13.02 36.09 -28.98
C ALA A 140 14.45 35.82 -29.46
N ARG A 141 14.57 34.88 -30.41
CA ARG A 141 15.83 34.61 -31.09
C ARG A 141 16.07 35.69 -32.14
N VAL A 142 17.17 36.43 -32.02
CA VAL A 142 17.48 37.57 -32.89
C VAL A 142 18.71 37.27 -33.74
N VAL A 143 18.59 37.46 -35.04
CA VAL A 143 19.71 37.40 -35.99
C VAL A 143 19.92 38.79 -36.59
N LEU A 144 21.09 39.36 -36.38
CA LEU A 144 21.45 40.69 -36.84
C LEU A 144 22.50 40.58 -37.93
N LEU A 145 22.18 41.02 -39.14
CA LEU A 145 23.15 41.16 -40.23
C LEU A 145 23.58 42.62 -40.32
N VAL A 146 24.85 42.88 -40.03
CA VAL A 146 25.40 44.24 -39.98
C VAL A 146 26.64 44.32 -40.86
N ARG A 147 26.71 45.31 -41.74
CA ARG A 147 27.83 45.47 -42.68
C ARG A 147 29.02 46.12 -42.00
N GLY A 148 30.19 45.50 -42.10
CA GLY A 148 31.46 46.11 -41.67
C GLY A 148 31.58 46.41 -40.17
N ILE A 149 30.78 45.77 -39.31
CA ILE A 149 30.88 45.98 -37.86
C ILE A 149 32.17 45.33 -37.31
N ALA A 150 32.92 46.09 -36.52
CA ALA A 150 34.14 45.60 -35.88
C ALA A 150 33.82 44.72 -34.66
N LYS A 151 34.74 43.82 -34.30
CA LYS A 151 34.62 42.91 -33.15
C LYS A 151 34.33 43.66 -31.83
N TYR A 152 34.94 44.84 -31.64
CA TYR A 152 34.72 45.68 -30.47
C TYR A 152 33.28 46.21 -30.38
N ASP A 153 32.71 46.67 -31.49
CA ASP A 153 31.34 47.20 -31.54
C ASP A 153 30.31 46.09 -31.33
N MET A 154 30.58 44.87 -31.81
CA MET A 154 29.78 43.69 -31.50
C MET A 154 29.76 43.40 -29.98
N LEU A 155 30.91 43.47 -29.32
CA LEU A 155 31.01 43.24 -27.87
C LEU A 155 30.24 44.31 -27.08
N GLN A 156 30.33 45.57 -27.49
CA GLN A 156 29.53 46.67 -26.93
C GLN A 156 28.03 46.45 -27.15
N PHE A 157 27.62 45.92 -28.30
CA PHE A 157 26.23 45.54 -28.59
C PHE A 157 25.73 44.49 -27.61
N PHE A 158 26.43 43.36 -27.52
CA PHE A 158 26.06 42.28 -26.62
C PHE A 158 26.02 42.73 -25.16
N ARG A 159 26.98 43.56 -24.75
CA ARG A 159 26.99 44.15 -23.40
C ARG A 159 25.75 45.00 -23.14
N ARG A 160 25.38 45.91 -24.07
CA ARG A 160 24.22 46.80 -23.90
C ARG A 160 22.92 46.00 -23.90
N ALA A 161 22.79 45.01 -24.79
CA ALA A 161 21.66 44.09 -24.85
C ALA A 161 21.49 43.29 -23.54
N TRP A 162 22.59 42.79 -22.97
CA TRP A 162 22.57 42.03 -21.72
C TRP A 162 22.32 42.90 -20.47
N THR A 163 23.07 44.00 -20.33
CA THR A 163 23.03 44.84 -19.12
C THR A 163 21.72 45.61 -18.99
N ARG A 164 21.18 46.14 -20.10
CA ARG A 164 19.99 46.98 -20.09
C ARG A 164 18.69 46.20 -20.33
N TYR A 165 18.75 45.16 -21.16
CA TYR A 165 17.54 44.46 -21.63
C TYR A 165 17.48 42.97 -21.28
N LYS A 166 18.55 42.37 -20.73
CA LYS A 166 18.67 40.94 -20.38
C LYS A 166 18.47 39.98 -21.55
N MET A 167 18.74 40.45 -22.77
CA MET A 167 18.65 39.63 -23.98
C MET A 167 19.91 38.79 -24.16
N LEU A 168 19.74 37.50 -24.49
CA LEU A 168 20.84 36.54 -24.61
C LEU A 168 20.90 35.82 -25.97
N ASP A 169 19.75 35.57 -26.61
CA ASP A 169 19.66 34.81 -27.88
C ASP A 169 19.88 35.70 -29.11
N ILE A 170 21.05 36.33 -29.18
CA ILE A 170 21.43 37.22 -30.28
C ILE A 170 22.61 36.60 -31.05
N LEU A 171 22.45 36.49 -32.38
CA LEU A 171 23.47 36.08 -33.33
C LEU A 171 23.83 37.28 -34.21
N ILE A 172 25.08 37.75 -34.15
CA ILE A 172 25.55 38.84 -35.01
C ILE A 172 26.33 38.25 -36.18
N LEU A 173 25.96 38.66 -37.38
CA LEU A 173 26.57 38.31 -38.65
C LEU A 173 27.20 39.57 -39.25
N SER A 174 28.50 39.53 -39.50
CA SER A 174 29.21 40.60 -40.20
C SER A 174 29.81 40.09 -41.49
N ARG A 175 29.49 40.76 -42.59
CA ARG A 175 30.10 40.47 -43.90
C ARG A 175 31.41 41.25 -43.98
N ILE A 176 32.53 40.52 -44.04
CA ILE A 176 33.88 41.11 -44.16
C ILE A 176 34.18 41.32 -45.65
N ASP A 177 34.10 40.25 -46.45
CA ASP A 177 34.25 40.29 -47.91
C ASP A 177 33.11 39.50 -48.60
N TYR A 178 33.11 39.41 -49.93
CA TYR A 178 32.11 38.66 -50.70
C TYR A 178 32.08 37.14 -50.41
N GLN A 179 33.13 36.60 -49.79
CA GLN A 179 33.28 35.15 -49.53
C GLN A 179 33.40 34.81 -48.04
N THR A 180 33.49 35.81 -47.15
CA THR A 180 33.82 35.64 -45.73
C THR A 180 32.71 36.22 -44.85
N LEU A 181 32.13 35.36 -44.00
CA LEU A 181 31.15 35.79 -42.98
C LEU A 181 31.75 35.57 -41.59
N LEU A 182 31.74 36.62 -40.76
CA LEU A 182 32.07 36.52 -39.35
C LEU A 182 30.78 36.37 -38.55
N VAL A 183 30.69 35.30 -37.77
CA VAL A 183 29.52 34.98 -36.96
C VAL A 183 29.92 34.98 -35.50
N CYS A 184 29.23 35.76 -34.67
CA CYS A 184 29.53 35.88 -33.25
C CYS A 184 28.30 35.61 -32.38
N LEU A 185 28.54 34.88 -31.29
CA LEU A 185 27.61 34.58 -30.21
C LEU A 185 28.15 35.14 -28.89
N PHE A 186 27.25 35.37 -27.93
CA PHE A 186 27.60 35.91 -26.63
C PHE A 186 27.14 35.03 -25.48
N ASN A 187 28.01 34.89 -24.48
CA ASN A 187 27.77 34.22 -23.23
C ASN A 187 28.31 35.07 -22.06
N PRO A 188 27.45 35.77 -21.31
CA PRO A 188 27.86 36.61 -20.19
C PRO A 188 28.29 35.82 -18.94
N TYR A 189 28.12 34.50 -18.93
CA TYR A 189 28.34 33.66 -17.74
C TYR A 189 29.74 33.03 -17.68
N LEU A 190 30.58 33.25 -18.68
CA LEU A 190 31.96 32.72 -18.72
C LEU A 190 32.90 33.52 -17.79
N THR A 191 32.59 34.78 -17.52
CA THR A 191 33.32 35.63 -16.58
C THR A 191 32.45 36.05 -15.39
N GLY A 192 33.09 36.50 -14.31
CA GLY A 192 32.38 37.03 -13.13
C GLY A 192 31.52 38.27 -13.45
N ARG A 193 30.54 38.57 -12.59
CA ARG A 193 29.51 39.62 -12.77
C ARG A 193 30.09 41.02 -13.05
N ASP A 194 31.30 41.29 -12.59
CA ASP A 194 31.98 42.58 -12.70
C ASP A 194 32.90 42.71 -13.94
N VAL A 195 33.20 41.61 -14.65
CA VAL A 195 34.16 41.57 -15.78
C VAL A 195 33.43 41.25 -17.10
N MET A 196 32.28 41.88 -17.32
CA MET A 196 31.40 41.59 -18.46
C MET A 196 31.93 42.09 -19.82
N ALA A 197 32.97 42.93 -19.84
CA ALA A 197 33.59 43.48 -21.04
C ALA A 197 34.75 42.63 -21.59
N ASP A 198 34.85 41.37 -21.16
CA ASP A 198 35.89 40.44 -21.61
C ASP A 198 35.55 39.84 -22.97
N GLU A 199 36.51 39.80 -23.89
CA GLU A 199 36.35 39.14 -25.20
C GLU A 199 36.07 37.64 -25.07
N ARG A 200 36.47 37.01 -23.96
CA ARG A 200 36.18 35.58 -23.68
C ARG A 200 34.68 35.27 -23.62
N ASN A 201 33.84 36.28 -23.37
CA ASN A 201 32.38 36.13 -23.39
C ASN A 201 31.81 36.04 -24.81
N MET A 202 32.62 36.27 -25.85
CA MET A 202 32.18 36.29 -27.24
C MET A 202 32.84 35.17 -28.03
N PHE A 203 32.02 34.27 -28.58
CA PHE A 203 32.45 33.20 -29.46
C PHE A 203 32.26 33.63 -30.91
N CYS A 204 33.36 33.89 -31.61
CA CYS A 204 33.35 34.32 -33.01
C CYS A 204 34.01 33.28 -33.92
N TYR A 205 33.41 33.03 -35.07
CA TYR A 205 33.86 32.04 -36.05
C TYR A 205 33.82 32.62 -37.47
N HIS A 206 34.82 32.31 -38.28
CA HIS A 206 34.90 32.74 -39.68
C HIS A 206 34.39 31.63 -40.60
N LEU A 207 33.36 31.92 -41.39
CA LEU A 207 32.79 31.01 -42.37
C LEU A 207 33.34 31.34 -43.76
N ARG A 208 34.03 30.40 -44.39
CA ARG A 208 34.58 30.50 -45.76
C ARG A 208 34.07 29.38 -46.66
N THR A 209 33.81 28.20 -46.10
CA THR A 209 33.36 26.99 -46.78
C THR A 209 32.11 26.40 -46.13
N MET A 210 31.44 25.48 -46.83
CA MET A 210 30.27 24.76 -46.27
C MET A 210 30.65 23.81 -45.12
N GLU A 211 31.91 23.35 -45.06
CA GLU A 211 32.42 22.55 -43.94
C GLU A 211 32.51 23.41 -42.66
N ASP A 212 32.98 24.66 -42.79
CA ASP A 212 33.00 25.63 -41.69
C ASP A 212 31.60 25.86 -41.10
N VAL A 213 30.57 25.86 -41.95
CA VAL A 213 29.16 25.99 -41.52
C VAL A 213 28.70 24.77 -40.71
N ALA A 214 29.09 23.55 -41.13
CA ALA A 214 28.76 22.34 -40.40
C ALA A 214 29.43 22.31 -39.02
N GLN A 215 30.72 22.67 -38.97
CA GLN A 215 31.48 22.75 -37.72
C GLN A 215 30.94 23.86 -36.80
N PHE A 216 30.70 25.06 -37.33
CA PHE A 216 30.09 26.15 -36.58
C PHE A 216 28.74 25.74 -35.99
N ASN A 217 27.87 25.07 -36.76
CA ASN A 217 26.57 24.64 -36.25
C ASN A 217 26.71 23.65 -35.07
N GLN A 218 27.69 22.75 -35.10
CA GLN A 218 27.95 21.82 -34.00
C GLN A 218 28.50 22.54 -32.75
N GLU A 219 29.48 23.43 -32.94
CA GLU A 219 30.09 24.20 -31.86
C GLU A 219 29.14 25.24 -31.28
N ALA A 220 28.36 25.93 -32.11
CA ALA A 220 27.35 26.90 -31.69
C ALA A 220 26.21 26.26 -30.89
N GLN A 221 25.76 25.05 -31.27
CA GLN A 221 24.78 24.29 -30.49
C GLN A 221 25.34 23.92 -29.11
N ARG A 222 26.59 23.44 -29.06
CA ARG A 222 27.27 23.14 -27.80
C ARG A 222 27.43 24.39 -26.93
N PHE A 223 27.92 25.49 -27.51
CA PHE A 223 28.08 26.77 -26.84
C PHE A 223 26.74 27.28 -26.28
N THR A 224 25.68 27.24 -27.09
CA THR A 224 24.32 27.65 -26.71
C THR A 224 23.75 26.80 -25.58
N TYR A 225 24.02 25.49 -25.60
CA TYR A 225 23.59 24.55 -24.55
C TYR A 225 24.37 24.75 -23.24
N GLU A 226 25.70 24.84 -23.29
CA GLU A 226 26.55 25.03 -22.11
C GLU A 226 26.33 26.40 -21.46
N ARG A 227 25.98 27.42 -22.26
CA ARG A 227 25.74 28.80 -21.83
C ARG A 227 24.72 28.98 -20.69
N ILE A 228 23.69 28.14 -20.60
CA ILE A 228 22.65 28.23 -19.54
C ILE A 228 22.73 27.06 -18.56
N ASN A 229 23.30 25.93 -18.98
CA ASN A 229 23.37 24.71 -18.17
C ASN A 229 24.65 24.58 -17.36
N ASN A 230 25.65 25.45 -17.54
CA ASN A 230 26.90 25.40 -16.78
C ASN A 230 27.38 26.83 -16.44
N LEU A 231 27.09 27.25 -15.22
CA LEU A 231 27.20 28.63 -14.75
C LEU A 231 28.32 28.80 -13.70
N GLN A 232 29.45 28.12 -13.90
CA GLN A 232 30.54 27.97 -12.90
C GLN A 232 31.04 29.29 -12.29
N HIS A 233 31.13 30.33 -13.12
CA HIS A 233 31.68 31.63 -12.73
C HIS A 233 30.62 32.69 -12.40
N TYR A 234 29.33 32.34 -12.49
CA TYR A 234 28.23 33.25 -12.21
C TYR A 234 27.62 32.96 -10.84
N GLN A 235 27.56 34.00 -9.99
CA GLN A 235 26.91 33.92 -8.68
C GLN A 235 25.45 34.36 -8.78
N LEU A 236 24.55 33.42 -8.58
CA LEU A 236 23.11 33.62 -8.69
C LEU A 236 22.55 34.18 -7.37
N GLN A 237 21.86 35.31 -7.44
CA GLN A 237 21.24 35.91 -6.26
C GLN A 237 19.84 35.33 -6.05
N VAL A 238 19.70 34.56 -4.97
CA VAL A 238 18.45 33.87 -4.63
C VAL A 238 17.90 34.46 -3.34
N ALA A 239 16.71 35.05 -3.43
CA ALA A 239 15.91 35.39 -2.27
C ALA A 239 15.20 34.12 -1.80
N ILE A 240 15.46 33.68 -0.56
CA ILE A 240 14.84 32.47 0.00
C ILE A 240 14.55 32.67 1.49
N THR A 241 13.51 32.01 1.99
CA THR A 241 13.22 31.88 3.43
C THR A 241 12.84 30.46 3.78
N ASP A 242 13.57 29.87 4.71
CA ASP A 242 13.43 28.50 5.24
C ASP A 242 13.32 27.36 4.19
N TYR A 243 13.77 26.18 4.61
CA TYR A 243 14.24 25.06 3.78
C TYR A 243 13.29 24.41 2.74
N LEU A 244 12.05 24.86 2.55
CA LEU A 244 11.07 24.15 1.69
C LEU A 244 11.53 24.06 0.22
N ASP A 245 11.99 25.19 -0.33
CA ASP A 245 12.50 25.27 -1.70
C ASP A 245 14.03 25.07 -1.76
N GLY A 246 14.69 24.97 -0.60
CA GLY A 246 16.15 24.90 -0.48
C GLY A 246 16.75 23.68 -1.17
N GLU A 247 16.11 22.52 -1.07
CA GLU A 247 16.57 21.33 -1.79
C GLU A 247 16.42 21.45 -3.31
N MET A 248 15.36 22.10 -3.81
CA MET A 248 15.18 22.32 -5.24
C MET A 248 16.23 23.30 -5.76
N VAL A 249 16.50 24.37 -5.04
CA VAL A 249 17.55 25.34 -5.35
C VAL A 249 18.93 24.67 -5.34
N GLU A 250 19.19 23.76 -4.40
CA GLU A 250 20.44 22.99 -4.35
C GLU A 250 20.56 22.01 -5.54
N ILE A 251 19.46 21.40 -5.98
CA ILE A 251 19.44 20.59 -7.20
C ILE A 251 19.72 21.46 -8.43
N PHE A 252 19.17 22.68 -8.48
CA PHE A 252 19.47 23.63 -9.55
C PHE A 252 20.96 23.96 -9.54
N ARG A 253 21.54 24.21 -8.36
CA ARG A 253 22.98 24.44 -8.19
C ARG A 253 23.82 23.32 -8.75
N GLN A 254 23.47 22.07 -8.46
CA GLN A 254 24.21 20.90 -8.93
C GLN A 254 24.02 20.65 -10.42
N ARG A 255 22.81 20.86 -10.95
CA ARG A 255 22.47 20.61 -12.37
C ARG A 255 22.99 21.70 -13.30
N MET A 256 23.00 22.95 -12.85
CA MET A 256 23.47 24.10 -13.62
C MET A 256 24.87 24.58 -13.21
N ASN A 257 25.47 23.95 -12.19
CA ASN A 257 26.83 24.19 -11.70
C ASN A 257 27.16 25.67 -11.46
N PHE A 258 26.37 26.35 -10.62
CA PHE A 258 26.60 27.75 -10.21
C PHE A 258 26.90 27.89 -8.72
N THR A 259 27.29 29.10 -8.32
CA THR A 259 27.41 29.49 -6.90
C THR A 259 26.20 30.32 -6.47
N ILE A 260 25.71 30.10 -5.24
CA ILE A 260 24.52 30.80 -4.74
C ILE A 260 24.94 31.91 -3.77
N LYS A 261 24.37 33.10 -3.95
CA LYS A 261 24.32 34.12 -2.90
C LYS A 261 22.92 34.13 -2.31
N TYR A 262 22.79 33.57 -1.12
CA TYR A 262 21.53 33.64 -0.38
C TYR A 262 21.35 35.05 0.18
N LEU A 263 20.21 35.64 -0.14
CA LEU A 263 19.75 36.86 0.53
C LEU A 263 18.75 36.40 1.60
N GLU A 264 19.22 36.36 2.84
CA GLU A 264 18.37 36.07 3.98
C GLU A 264 17.42 37.25 4.19
N LEU A 265 16.15 37.00 3.93
CA LEU A 265 15.08 37.95 4.10
C LEU A 265 14.22 37.53 5.30
N ASN A 266 13.59 38.49 5.97
CA ASN A 266 12.52 38.15 6.90
C ASN A 266 11.36 37.49 6.16
N TYR A 267 10.53 36.69 6.84
CA TYR A 267 9.39 36.00 6.22
C TYR A 267 8.43 36.93 5.45
N GLN A 268 8.27 38.17 5.91
CA GLN A 268 7.44 39.17 5.23
C GLN A 268 8.12 39.70 3.96
N GLU A 269 9.44 39.92 4.02
CA GLU A 269 10.23 40.44 2.90
C GLU A 269 10.47 39.36 1.84
N SER A 270 10.50 38.08 2.20
CA SER A 270 10.73 37.00 1.24
C SER A 270 9.55 36.69 0.35
N VAL A 271 8.33 36.83 0.86
CA VAL A 271 7.10 36.68 0.08
C VAL A 271 6.86 37.93 -0.78
N GLY A 272 7.36 39.07 -0.32
CA GLY A 272 7.08 40.38 -0.89
C GLY A 272 5.66 40.84 -0.55
N PHE A 273 5.45 42.15 -0.48
CA PHE A 273 4.16 42.72 -0.13
C PHE A 273 3.89 44.00 -0.91
N ILE A 274 2.60 44.31 -1.08
CA ILE A 274 2.12 45.60 -1.54
C ILE A 274 1.36 46.19 -0.36
N SER A 275 1.81 47.36 0.11
CA SER A 275 1.12 48.07 1.19
C SER A 275 -0.17 48.71 0.68
N SER A 276 -1.07 49.10 1.59
CA SER A 276 -2.34 49.74 1.26
C SER A 276 -2.17 51.08 0.51
N ASN A 277 -1.00 51.70 0.61
CA ASN A 277 -0.60 52.90 -0.15
C ASN A 277 -0.08 52.59 -1.58
N GLY A 278 -0.05 51.32 -2.00
CA GLY A 278 0.46 50.88 -3.30
C GLY A 278 1.98 50.71 -3.39
N SER A 279 2.75 50.92 -2.31
CA SER A 279 4.20 50.72 -2.32
C SER A 279 4.56 49.24 -2.28
N ILE A 280 5.48 48.81 -3.16
CA ILE A 280 5.97 47.43 -3.27
C ILE A 280 7.19 47.24 -2.34
N GLY A 281 7.24 46.14 -1.60
CA GLY A 281 8.33 45.77 -0.70
C GLY A 281 8.74 44.30 -0.79
N GLY A 282 9.90 43.96 -0.22
CA GLY A 282 10.44 42.60 -0.21
C GLY A 282 10.89 42.07 -1.58
N SER A 283 10.81 40.77 -1.79
CA SER A 283 11.27 40.06 -2.99
C SER A 283 10.55 40.53 -4.26
N LEU A 284 9.30 40.97 -4.16
CA LEU A 284 8.56 41.58 -5.27
C LEU A 284 9.22 42.87 -5.75
N LYS A 285 9.66 43.74 -4.84
CA LYS A 285 10.41 44.96 -5.19
C LYS A 285 11.75 44.58 -5.84
N MET A 286 12.42 43.58 -5.28
CA MET A 286 13.71 43.11 -5.76
C MET A 286 13.64 42.51 -7.18
N LEU A 287 12.55 41.81 -7.51
CA LEU A 287 12.29 41.30 -8.87
C LEU A 287 12.01 42.43 -9.86
N GLU A 288 11.18 43.40 -9.47
CA GLU A 288 10.86 44.56 -10.31
C GLU A 288 12.13 45.38 -10.61
N GLU A 289 13.01 45.56 -9.63
CA GLU A 289 14.30 46.25 -9.75
C GLU A 289 15.43 45.39 -10.36
N ASN A 290 15.19 44.11 -10.69
CA ASN A 290 16.19 43.15 -11.17
C ASN A 290 17.43 42.99 -10.26
N THR A 291 17.26 43.17 -8.94
CA THR A 291 18.34 42.97 -7.98
C THR A 291 18.58 41.48 -7.69
N ILE A 292 17.54 40.64 -7.81
CA ILE A 292 17.63 39.18 -7.63
C ILE A 292 17.35 38.42 -8.93
N ASP A 293 17.96 37.24 -9.04
CA ASP A 293 17.83 36.37 -10.22
C ASP A 293 16.68 35.35 -10.05
N LEU A 294 16.39 34.94 -8.80
CA LEU A 294 15.33 33.98 -8.45
C LEU A 294 14.73 34.31 -7.08
N ALA A 295 13.40 34.38 -7.01
CA ALA A 295 12.67 34.38 -5.75
C ALA A 295 12.15 32.97 -5.46
N ALA A 296 12.86 32.27 -4.58
CA ALA A 296 12.39 31.02 -3.99
C ALA A 296 11.39 31.35 -2.86
N ASN A 297 10.33 30.56 -2.73
CA ASN A 297 9.27 30.75 -1.75
C ASN A 297 8.34 31.98 -2.02
N SER A 298 8.12 32.35 -3.29
CA SER A 298 7.16 33.42 -3.62
C SER A 298 5.71 32.94 -3.43
N ARG A 299 5.02 33.50 -2.44
CA ARG A 299 3.67 33.08 -2.01
C ARG A 299 2.65 34.18 -2.24
N SER A 300 2.27 34.39 -3.48
CA SER A 300 0.98 35.02 -3.79
C SER A 300 0.65 34.81 -5.26
N ILE A 301 -0.54 34.31 -5.57
CA ILE A 301 -1.17 34.45 -6.88
C ILE A 301 -2.30 35.43 -6.69
N MET A 302 -1.93 36.70 -6.61
CA MET A 302 -2.85 37.79 -6.83
C MET A 302 -2.61 38.32 -8.24
N GLN A 303 -3.68 38.58 -8.97
CA GLN A 303 -3.64 39.33 -10.22
C GLN A 303 -3.33 40.79 -9.91
N HIS A 304 -2.08 41.08 -9.54
CA HIS A 304 -1.60 42.45 -9.51
C HIS A 304 -0.85 42.76 -10.82
N PRO A 305 -1.04 43.96 -11.37
CA PRO A 305 -0.44 44.40 -12.63
C PRO A 305 1.08 44.65 -12.49
N MET A 306 1.87 43.59 -12.26
CA MET A 306 3.33 43.67 -12.18
C MET A 306 3.97 43.67 -13.58
N ARG A 307 4.95 44.54 -13.83
CA ARG A 307 5.56 44.68 -15.17
C ARG A 307 6.65 43.64 -15.42
N ASN A 308 7.42 43.24 -14.39
CA ASN A 308 8.58 42.35 -14.54
C ASN A 308 8.52 41.11 -13.63
N LEU A 309 7.43 40.34 -13.70
CA LEU A 309 7.22 39.14 -12.88
C LEU A 309 6.75 37.96 -13.73
N GLN A 310 7.39 36.79 -13.57
CA GLN A 310 6.98 35.55 -14.22
C GLN A 310 7.09 34.35 -13.28
N TYR A 311 6.01 33.56 -13.19
CA TYR A 311 5.98 32.34 -12.38
C TYR A 311 6.38 31.11 -13.19
N VAL A 312 7.10 30.21 -12.55
CA VAL A 312 7.67 29.00 -13.17
C VAL A 312 6.62 27.91 -13.42
N HIS A 313 6.30 27.16 -12.36
CA HIS A 313 5.25 26.16 -12.32
C HIS A 313 4.75 26.05 -10.88
N PHE A 314 3.49 25.62 -10.73
CA PHE A 314 2.88 25.47 -9.42
C PHE A 314 3.52 24.31 -8.65
N LEU A 315 3.95 24.58 -7.42
CA LEU A 315 4.64 23.61 -6.57
C LEU A 315 3.64 22.79 -5.75
N CYS A 316 2.84 23.47 -4.92
CA CYS A 316 1.81 22.84 -4.11
C CYS A 316 0.70 23.84 -3.72
N PRO A 317 -0.53 23.36 -3.44
CA PRO A 317 -1.54 24.19 -2.82
C PRO A 317 -1.18 24.42 -1.34
N ILE A 318 -1.23 25.68 -0.91
CA ILE A 318 -1.23 26.04 0.51
C ILE A 318 -2.66 26.27 0.95
N ARG A 319 -3.02 25.60 2.05
CA ARG A 319 -4.28 25.76 2.76
C ARG A 319 -4.06 26.53 4.05
N LEU A 320 -4.83 27.59 4.26
CA LEU A 320 -4.85 28.34 5.51
C LEU A 320 -5.94 27.81 6.43
N VAL A 321 -5.55 27.45 7.65
CA VAL A 321 -6.45 26.95 8.70
C VAL A 321 -6.32 27.82 9.94
N PHE A 322 -7.42 28.00 10.69
CA PHE A 322 -7.40 28.80 11.91
C PHE A 322 -6.94 27.98 13.11
N VAL A 323 -6.02 28.55 13.88
CA VAL A 323 -5.66 28.09 15.22
C VAL A 323 -6.54 28.83 16.22
N VAL A 324 -7.20 28.06 17.09
CA VAL A 324 -8.12 28.54 18.12
C VAL A 324 -7.74 27.95 19.47
N PRO A 325 -8.19 28.53 20.60
CA PRO A 325 -7.94 27.96 21.92
C PRO A 325 -8.60 26.58 22.09
N PHE A 326 -7.88 25.63 22.69
CA PHE A 326 -8.46 24.32 23.00
C PHE A 326 -9.58 24.44 24.04
N ASN A 327 -10.72 23.77 23.84
CA ASN A 327 -11.92 23.75 24.66
C ASN A 327 -12.47 25.15 25.01
N TYR A 328 -12.73 25.97 23.98
CA TYR A 328 -13.29 27.32 24.14
C TYR A 328 -14.64 27.33 24.93
N PHE A 329 -15.54 26.38 24.70
CA PHE A 329 -16.91 26.38 25.29
C PHE A 329 -17.04 25.83 26.73
N ALA A 330 -15.95 25.36 27.35
CA ALA A 330 -15.99 24.54 28.58
C ALA A 330 -16.66 25.18 29.82
N ASN A 331 -16.79 26.51 29.87
CA ASN A 331 -17.31 27.22 31.06
C ASN A 331 -18.76 27.74 30.93
N ARG A 332 -19.44 27.60 29.78
CA ARG A 332 -20.78 28.21 29.59
C ARG A 332 -21.96 27.39 30.13
N TYR A 333 -21.82 26.07 30.34
CA TYR A 333 -22.96 25.19 30.65
C TYR A 333 -23.08 24.74 32.13
N LYS A 334 -22.32 25.34 33.06
CA LYS A 334 -22.37 25.00 34.49
C LYS A 334 -23.66 25.44 35.22
N MET A 335 -24.59 26.13 34.56
CA MET A 335 -25.94 26.39 35.08
C MET A 335 -26.88 25.23 34.70
N VAL A 336 -26.61 24.05 35.28
CA VAL A 336 -27.59 22.95 35.26
C VAL A 336 -28.55 23.20 36.41
N PHE A 337 -29.83 23.31 36.11
CA PHE A 337 -30.97 22.64 36.76
C PHE A 337 -32.26 23.45 36.51
N PHE A 338 -33.26 22.78 35.93
CA PHE A 338 -34.66 23.24 35.77
C PHE A 338 -35.04 24.15 34.59
N HIS A 339 -34.60 23.88 33.36
CA HIS A 339 -35.36 24.37 32.20
C HIS A 339 -35.86 23.27 31.25
N ALA A 340 -37.17 23.02 31.42
CA ALA A 340 -38.15 22.59 30.43
C ALA A 340 -38.03 21.18 29.80
N PHE A 341 -38.39 20.15 30.56
CA PHE A 341 -39.43 19.28 30.02
C PHE A 341 -40.66 20.16 29.86
N SER A 342 -41.14 20.36 28.63
CA SER A 342 -42.17 21.37 28.39
C SER A 342 -43.35 21.11 29.32
N LEU A 343 -43.80 22.16 30.01
CA LEU A 343 -44.97 22.11 30.89
C LEU A 343 -46.14 21.39 30.20
N GLN A 344 -46.24 21.54 28.87
CA GLN A 344 -47.19 20.86 28.00
C GLN A 344 -47.13 19.33 28.11
N MET A 345 -45.95 18.71 28.18
CA MET A 345 -45.81 17.26 28.28
C MET A 345 -46.38 16.71 29.59
N TYR A 346 -46.10 17.40 30.71
CA TYR A 346 -46.69 17.08 32.01
C TYR A 346 -48.21 17.27 32.00
N PHE A 347 -48.70 18.35 31.40
CA PHE A 347 -50.13 18.59 31.23
C PHE A 347 -50.80 17.50 30.37
N THR A 348 -50.19 17.05 29.27
CA THR A 348 -50.76 15.95 28.46
C THR A 348 -50.78 14.63 29.21
N ASN A 349 -49.74 14.29 29.99
CA ASN A 349 -49.73 13.04 30.76
C ASN A 349 -50.78 13.05 31.89
N ILE A 350 -50.96 14.20 32.56
CA ILE A 350 -52.02 14.38 33.57
C ILE A 350 -53.40 14.33 32.91
N ALA A 351 -53.59 15.02 31.77
CA ALA A 351 -54.84 15.01 31.04
C ALA A 351 -55.23 13.61 30.57
N MET A 352 -54.29 12.85 29.99
CA MET A 352 -54.53 11.47 29.53
C MET A 352 -54.79 10.50 30.70
N ALA A 353 -54.09 10.68 31.82
CA ALA A 353 -54.32 9.89 33.04
C ALA A 353 -55.71 10.13 33.65
N VAL A 354 -56.37 11.27 33.38
CA VAL A 354 -57.73 11.56 33.86
C VAL A 354 -58.79 11.24 32.80
N LEU A 355 -58.55 11.55 31.52
CA LEU A 355 -59.51 11.33 30.43
C LEU A 355 -59.75 9.85 30.15
N ILE A 356 -58.70 9.02 30.17
CA ILE A 356 -58.82 7.60 29.84
C ILE A 356 -59.67 6.85 30.88
N PRO A 357 -59.46 7.00 32.21
CA PRO A 357 -60.35 6.41 33.20
C PRO A 357 -61.78 6.92 33.11
N SER A 358 -61.96 8.21 32.84
CA SER A 358 -63.28 8.84 32.69
C SER A 358 -64.06 8.29 31.49
N LEU A 359 -63.40 8.15 30.34
CA LEU A 359 -63.98 7.60 29.11
C LEU A 359 -64.31 6.10 29.27
N LEU A 360 -63.46 5.35 29.95
CA LEU A 360 -63.70 3.94 30.29
C LEU A 360 -64.88 3.76 31.26
N LEU A 361 -65.05 4.67 32.23
CA LEU A 361 -66.20 4.70 33.14
C LEU A 361 -67.52 5.00 32.40
N VAL A 362 -67.48 5.84 31.36
CA VAL A 362 -68.64 6.11 30.49
C VAL A 362 -68.96 4.91 29.60
N LEU A 363 -67.93 4.25 29.04
CA LEU A 363 -68.10 3.01 28.28
C LEU A 363 -68.66 1.85 29.13
N MET A 364 -68.41 1.83 30.45
CA MET A 364 -69.02 0.85 31.37
C MET A 364 -70.55 0.93 31.43
N ARG A 365 -71.17 2.06 31.06
CA ARG A 365 -72.65 2.24 31.06
C ARG A 365 -73.35 1.71 29.81
N ARG A 366 -72.65 1.28 28.76
CA ARG A 366 -73.25 0.71 27.54
C ARG A 366 -72.94 -0.78 27.40
N ASP A 367 -73.96 -1.59 27.10
CA ASP A 367 -73.83 -3.03 26.88
C ASP A 367 -73.26 -3.31 25.49
N PHE A 368 -72.02 -3.80 25.43
CA PHE A 368 -71.40 -4.31 24.20
C PHE A 368 -71.16 -5.82 24.31
N SER A 369 -71.70 -6.58 23.35
CA SER A 369 -71.50 -8.03 23.23
C SER A 369 -70.43 -8.35 22.19
N VAL A 370 -69.25 -8.82 22.61
CA VAL A 370 -68.20 -9.34 21.71
C VAL A 370 -67.52 -10.57 22.35
N PRO A 371 -68.04 -11.81 22.19
CA PRO A 371 -67.59 -12.91 23.05
C PRO A 371 -66.41 -13.77 22.56
N ALA A 372 -66.01 -13.74 21.29
CA ALA A 372 -65.06 -14.76 20.77
C ALA A 372 -63.59 -14.28 20.67
N TYR A 373 -63.34 -13.10 20.10
CA TYR A 373 -61.95 -12.62 19.89
C TYR A 373 -61.28 -12.10 21.16
N ALA A 374 -62.07 -11.49 22.03
CA ALA A 374 -61.62 -10.97 23.31
C ALA A 374 -60.91 -12.04 24.14
N LYS A 375 -61.51 -13.23 24.30
CA LYS A 375 -61.04 -14.25 25.24
C LYS A 375 -59.64 -14.78 24.94
N GLU A 376 -59.27 -14.92 23.66
CA GLU A 376 -57.94 -15.40 23.26
C GLU A 376 -56.89 -14.30 23.28
N SER A 377 -57.23 -13.08 22.83
CA SER A 377 -56.35 -11.92 23.05
C SER A 377 -56.10 -11.68 24.55
N PHE A 378 -57.09 -11.94 25.40
CA PHE A 378 -56.99 -11.85 26.86
C PHE A 378 -56.08 -12.91 27.49
N ARG A 379 -56.01 -14.11 26.91
CA ARG A 379 -55.12 -15.18 27.41
C ARG A 379 -53.67 -14.89 27.08
N VAL A 380 -53.40 -14.47 25.85
CA VAL A 380 -52.04 -14.14 25.39
C VAL A 380 -51.48 -12.96 26.17
N LEU A 381 -52.29 -11.92 26.41
CA LEU A 381 -51.84 -10.76 27.18
C LEU A 381 -51.60 -11.09 28.67
N ALA A 382 -52.44 -11.95 29.28
CA ALA A 382 -52.25 -12.39 30.67
C ALA A 382 -51.00 -13.27 30.85
N ILE A 383 -50.65 -14.08 29.85
CA ILE A 383 -49.43 -14.90 29.83
C ILE A 383 -48.19 -14.02 29.70
N VAL A 384 -48.24 -12.98 28.86
CA VAL A 384 -47.13 -12.01 28.71
C VAL A 384 -46.84 -11.24 30.00
N PHE A 385 -47.86 -10.99 30.83
CA PHE A 385 -47.73 -10.11 31.99
C PHE A 385 -47.42 -10.77 33.34
N ALA A 386 -47.37 -12.11 33.46
CA ALA A 386 -46.98 -12.85 34.68
C ALA A 386 -47.44 -12.20 36.01
N CYS A 387 -48.63 -11.60 36.04
CA CYS A 387 -49.07 -10.79 37.18
C CYS A 387 -49.69 -11.71 38.22
N SER A 388 -49.03 -11.79 39.38
CA SER A 388 -49.49 -12.46 40.61
C SER A 388 -50.69 -11.79 41.28
N VAL A 389 -51.28 -10.77 40.65
CA VAL A 389 -52.41 -9.99 41.20
C VAL A 389 -53.73 -10.62 40.74
N ALA A 390 -54.57 -10.99 41.71
CA ALA A 390 -55.87 -11.60 41.45
C ALA A 390 -56.76 -10.62 40.66
N LEU A 391 -56.98 -10.93 39.38
CA LEU A 391 -57.84 -10.13 38.52
C LEU A 391 -59.31 -10.24 38.97
N PRO A 392 -60.07 -9.12 39.04
CA PRO A 392 -61.47 -9.16 39.44
C PRO A 392 -62.29 -10.02 38.47
N ARG A 393 -63.22 -10.82 39.03
CA ARG A 393 -64.06 -11.78 38.26
C ARG A 393 -64.93 -11.08 37.22
N ASN A 394 -65.33 -9.83 37.47
CA ASN A 394 -66.15 -9.06 36.55
C ASN A 394 -65.33 -8.57 35.34
N THR A 395 -65.72 -8.98 34.12
CA THR A 395 -65.01 -8.72 32.86
C THR A 395 -64.82 -7.23 32.59
N ARG A 396 -65.76 -6.37 33.01
CA ARG A 396 -65.66 -4.91 32.82
C ARG A 396 -64.51 -4.29 33.63
N HIS A 397 -64.37 -4.67 34.90
CA HIS A 397 -63.32 -4.16 35.79
C HIS A 397 -61.93 -4.64 35.36
N ARG A 398 -61.84 -5.86 34.81
CA ARG A 398 -60.59 -6.45 34.32
C ARG A 398 -60.02 -5.68 33.13
N LEU A 399 -60.89 -5.22 32.23
CA LEU A 399 -60.52 -4.50 31.01
C LEU A 399 -59.93 -3.12 31.32
N VAL A 400 -60.49 -2.44 32.33
CA VAL A 400 -60.02 -1.12 32.81
C VAL A 400 -58.67 -1.23 33.49
N LEU A 401 -58.51 -2.19 34.40
CA LEU A 401 -57.24 -2.39 35.12
C LEU A 401 -56.10 -2.69 34.14
N MET A 402 -56.36 -3.51 33.12
CA MET A 402 -55.37 -3.80 32.07
C MET A 402 -55.04 -2.59 31.19
N GLY A 403 -56.03 -1.75 30.85
CA GLY A 403 -55.79 -0.51 30.09
C GLY A 403 -54.89 0.47 30.83
N LEU A 404 -55.09 0.63 32.15
CA LEU A 404 -54.25 1.45 33.02
C LEU A 404 -52.82 0.90 33.14
N MET A 405 -52.67 -0.42 33.30
CA MET A 405 -51.35 -1.05 33.37
C MET A 405 -50.58 -0.88 32.06
N PHE A 406 -51.22 -1.07 30.90
CA PHE A 406 -50.58 -0.88 29.61
C PHE A 406 -50.11 0.57 29.39
N TYR A 407 -50.94 1.56 29.72
CA TYR A 407 -50.55 2.99 29.66
C TYR A 407 -49.33 3.29 30.54
N SER A 408 -49.32 2.79 31.78
CA SER A 408 -48.23 3.04 32.73
C SER A 408 -46.88 2.50 32.23
N ILE A 409 -46.88 1.34 31.57
CA ILE A 409 -45.67 0.71 31.04
C ILE A 409 -45.11 1.50 29.86
N VAL A 410 -45.98 1.90 28.91
CA VAL A 410 -45.57 2.66 27.74
C VAL A 410 -45.09 4.06 28.13
N ALA A 411 -45.81 4.74 29.03
CA ALA A 411 -45.43 6.07 29.50
C ALA A 411 -44.11 6.06 30.28
N TYR A 412 -43.90 5.07 31.16
CA TYR A 412 -42.68 4.96 31.95
C TYR A 412 -41.44 4.63 31.11
N SER A 413 -41.56 3.70 30.17
CA SER A 413 -40.45 3.33 29.28
C SER A 413 -40.09 4.45 28.29
N ALA A 414 -41.09 5.18 27.78
CA ALA A 414 -40.85 6.39 26.99
C ALA A 414 -40.13 7.48 27.79
N TRP A 415 -40.52 7.69 29.06
CA TRP A 415 -39.88 8.64 29.96
C TRP A 415 -38.41 8.28 30.24
N GLN A 416 -38.11 7.02 30.53
CA GLN A 416 -36.74 6.55 30.74
C GLN A 416 -35.88 6.71 29.47
N GLY A 417 -36.41 6.36 28.30
CA GLY A 417 -35.68 6.46 27.03
C GLY A 417 -35.26 7.89 26.70
N ILE A 418 -36.17 8.86 26.84
CA ILE A 418 -35.88 10.27 26.54
C ILE A 418 -34.88 10.85 27.55
N THR A 419 -35.00 10.48 28.82
CA THR A 419 -34.10 10.96 29.89
C THR A 419 -32.67 10.44 29.69
N ILE A 420 -32.50 9.17 29.29
CA ILE A 420 -31.18 8.59 28.99
C ILE A 420 -30.55 9.26 27.76
N VAL A 421 -31.32 9.51 26.71
CA VAL A 421 -30.81 10.19 25.49
C VAL A 421 -30.34 11.61 25.82
N GLN A 422 -31.04 12.34 26.68
CA GLN A 422 -30.63 13.70 27.05
C GLN A 422 -29.45 13.74 28.03
N LEU A 423 -29.38 12.82 29.00
CA LEU A 423 -28.25 12.74 29.93
C LEU A 423 -26.95 12.28 29.25
N ASN A 424 -27.03 11.47 28.18
CA ASN A 424 -25.85 11.06 27.40
C ASN A 424 -25.32 12.16 26.45
N GLN A 425 -26.04 13.27 26.24
CA GLN A 425 -25.57 14.37 25.39
C GLN A 425 -24.51 15.28 26.07
N ASP A 426 -24.24 15.09 27.37
CA ASP A 426 -23.33 15.98 28.12
C ASP A 426 -21.84 15.67 27.95
N ASP A 427 -21.45 14.47 27.50
CA ASP A 427 -20.03 14.18 27.18
C ASP A 427 -19.58 14.79 25.83
N GLU A 428 -20.52 15.12 24.93
CA GLU A 428 -20.19 15.73 23.62
C GLU A 428 -19.99 17.26 23.68
N LYS A 429 -20.31 17.93 24.81
CA LYS A 429 -20.25 19.40 24.92
C LYS A 429 -18.95 19.97 25.51
N LEU A 430 -17.92 19.15 25.72
CA LEU A 430 -16.53 19.61 25.77
C LEU A 430 -15.96 19.79 24.34
N ARG A 431 -16.72 20.48 23.47
CA ARG A 431 -16.39 20.57 22.04
C ARG A 431 -15.50 21.79 21.77
N ASN A 432 -14.50 21.60 20.92
CA ASN A 432 -13.73 22.67 20.31
C ASN A 432 -14.56 23.38 19.22
N ILE A 433 -14.15 24.58 18.80
CA ILE A 433 -14.71 25.25 17.60
C ILE A 433 -14.34 24.40 16.38
N GLN A 434 -15.30 23.81 15.67
CA GLN A 434 -15.04 22.85 14.58
C GLN A 434 -15.19 23.43 13.19
N THR A 435 -16.05 24.43 13.01
CA THR A 435 -16.38 25.01 11.69
C THR A 435 -16.00 26.48 11.63
N LEU A 436 -15.86 27.00 10.41
CA LEU A 436 -15.67 28.44 10.21
C LEU A 436 -16.90 29.24 10.65
N GLU A 437 -18.10 28.66 10.57
CA GLU A 437 -19.34 29.31 11.01
C GLU A 437 -19.34 29.55 12.52
N GLU A 438 -18.96 28.53 13.31
CA GLU A 438 -18.81 28.68 14.76
C GLU A 438 -17.73 29.72 15.11
N LEU A 439 -16.63 29.79 14.34
CA LEU A 439 -15.60 30.80 14.53
C LEU A 439 -16.14 32.22 14.27
N ALA A 440 -16.93 32.39 13.21
CA ALA A 440 -17.52 33.68 12.84
C ALA A 440 -18.49 34.22 13.91
N GLU A 441 -19.11 33.34 14.70
CA GLU A 441 -20.00 33.66 15.80
C GLU A 441 -19.28 33.88 17.14
N THR A 442 -17.99 33.54 17.25
CA THR A 442 -17.23 33.73 18.50
C THR A 442 -16.81 35.19 18.74
N ASP A 443 -16.56 35.54 20.00
CA ASP A 443 -16.00 36.83 20.42
C ASP A 443 -14.46 36.88 20.36
N LEU A 444 -13.82 35.95 19.64
CA LEU A 444 -12.36 35.91 19.51
C LEU A 444 -11.85 37.04 18.61
N ASP A 445 -10.71 37.61 18.98
CA ASP A 445 -9.98 38.59 18.17
C ASP A 445 -9.25 37.88 17.03
N LEU A 446 -9.70 38.13 15.80
CA LEU A 446 -9.14 37.50 14.61
C LEU A 446 -7.95 38.32 14.12
N LYS A 447 -6.74 37.80 14.30
CA LYS A 447 -5.49 38.46 13.88
C LYS A 447 -4.83 37.69 12.74
N ALA A 448 -4.25 38.39 11.77
CA ALA A 448 -3.40 37.77 10.75
C ALA A 448 -2.07 38.50 10.57
N ILE A 449 -1.03 37.72 10.24
CA ILE A 449 0.25 38.27 9.77
C ILE A 449 0.01 38.97 8.43
N VAL A 450 0.68 40.11 8.20
CA VAL A 450 0.56 40.97 7.01
C VAL A 450 0.44 40.18 5.70
N THR A 451 1.29 39.16 5.48
CA THR A 451 1.25 38.32 4.29
C THR A 451 -0.09 37.61 4.08
N PHE A 452 -0.62 36.98 5.13
CA PHE A 452 -1.93 36.31 5.05
C PHE A 452 -3.06 37.33 5.03
N GLY A 453 -2.95 38.42 5.79
CA GLY A 453 -3.91 39.51 5.79
C GLY A 453 -4.11 40.13 4.40
N ASN A 454 -3.02 40.38 3.68
CA ASN A 454 -3.06 40.92 2.31
C ASN A 454 -3.64 39.89 1.32
N ALA A 455 -3.26 38.62 1.42
CA ALA A 455 -3.83 37.56 0.58
C ALA A 455 -5.35 37.38 0.81
N ILE A 456 -5.80 37.55 2.06
CA ILE A 456 -7.21 37.48 2.44
C ILE A 456 -7.95 38.70 1.91
N ARG A 457 -7.48 39.93 2.17
CA ARG A 457 -8.12 41.18 1.73
C ARG A 457 -8.11 41.36 0.21
N GLY A 458 -7.14 40.76 -0.46
CA GLY A 458 -6.97 40.81 -1.90
C GLY A 458 -8.03 40.06 -2.72
N LYS A 459 -8.79 39.16 -2.09
CA LYS A 459 -9.87 38.41 -2.72
C LYS A 459 -11.18 39.19 -2.58
N ALA A 460 -11.98 39.25 -3.65
CA ALA A 460 -13.33 39.79 -3.57
C ALA A 460 -14.23 38.83 -2.78
N TRP A 461 -14.70 39.24 -1.61
CA TRP A 461 -15.60 38.46 -0.76
C TRP A 461 -17.04 38.90 -0.93
N ASN A 462 -17.95 37.93 -0.91
CA ASN A 462 -19.36 38.24 -0.74
C ASN A 462 -19.64 38.45 0.76
N GLY A 463 -20.19 39.61 1.15
CA GLY A 463 -20.40 39.97 2.56
C GLY A 463 -21.37 39.06 3.32
N SER A 464 -22.21 38.30 2.61
CA SER A 464 -23.13 37.30 3.19
C SER A 464 -22.47 35.93 3.44
N ASP A 465 -21.27 35.69 2.91
CA ASP A 465 -20.54 34.43 3.11
C ASP A 465 -19.80 34.43 4.46
N VAL A 466 -19.70 33.25 5.07
CA VAL A 466 -18.98 33.02 6.34
C VAL A 466 -17.56 33.57 6.27
N ARG A 467 -16.90 33.32 5.14
CA ARG A 467 -15.53 33.77 4.93
C ARG A 467 -15.42 35.28 4.77
N GLY A 468 -16.42 35.93 4.19
CA GLY A 468 -16.52 37.38 4.11
C GLY A 468 -16.69 38.04 5.48
N ARG A 469 -17.53 37.47 6.35
CA ARG A 469 -17.70 37.93 7.74
C ARG A 469 -16.42 37.79 8.57
N ILE A 470 -15.71 36.68 8.42
CA ILE A 470 -14.40 36.45 9.07
C ILE A 470 -13.36 37.43 8.51
N ALA A 471 -13.29 37.63 7.19
CA ALA A 471 -12.35 38.55 6.56
C ALA A 471 -12.57 40.01 6.99
N ALA A 472 -13.83 40.42 7.20
CA ALA A 472 -14.18 41.75 7.66
C ALA A 472 -13.75 42.01 9.12
N ARG A 473 -13.74 40.98 9.96
CA ARG A 473 -13.28 41.03 11.37
C ARG A 473 -11.77 40.87 11.54
N LEU A 474 -11.04 40.61 10.46
CA LEU A 474 -9.62 40.29 10.51
C LEU A 474 -8.75 41.55 10.66
N ASP A 475 -8.10 41.67 11.81
CA ASP A 475 -7.08 42.70 12.07
C ASP A 475 -5.72 42.26 11.50
N VAL A 476 -5.11 43.14 10.71
CA VAL A 476 -3.81 42.90 10.06
C VAL A 476 -2.77 43.74 10.77
N GLN A 477 -2.11 43.13 11.76
CA GLN A 477 -1.09 43.82 12.56
C GLN A 477 0.28 43.76 11.88
N TRP A 478 0.94 44.92 11.80
CA TRP A 478 2.36 45.06 11.43
C TRP A 478 3.24 44.72 12.63
N THR A 479 3.33 43.46 13.01
CA THR A 479 4.34 43.02 13.98
C THR A 479 5.60 42.53 13.24
N PRO A 480 6.81 42.95 13.66
CA PRO A 480 8.06 42.40 13.12
C PRO A 480 8.14 40.90 13.41
N SER A 481 8.67 40.14 12.46
CA SER A 481 8.61 38.67 12.36
C SER A 481 9.14 37.85 13.55
N ASN A 482 9.74 38.48 14.56
CA ASN A 482 10.37 37.79 15.68
C ASN A 482 9.42 37.43 16.84
N ILE A 483 8.16 37.91 16.82
CA ILE A 483 7.18 37.62 17.88
C ILE A 483 6.04 36.77 17.30
N SER A 484 5.98 35.50 17.69
CA SER A 484 4.87 34.62 17.33
C SER A 484 3.59 35.07 18.05
N ILE A 485 2.46 35.14 17.33
CA ILE A 485 1.12 35.49 17.88
C ILE A 485 0.43 34.27 18.51
N ILE A 486 0.90 33.05 18.19
CA ILE A 486 0.34 31.77 18.67
C ILE A 486 0.32 31.61 20.21
N PRO A 487 1.29 32.13 21.00
CA PRO A 487 1.19 32.16 22.46
C PRO A 487 -0.05 32.89 22.99
N GLU A 488 -0.54 33.94 22.33
CA GLU A 488 -1.79 34.60 22.73
C GLU A 488 -2.99 33.66 22.57
N VAL A 489 -3.00 32.82 21.53
CA VAL A 489 -4.03 31.80 21.31
C VAL A 489 -3.97 30.69 22.37
N ALA A 490 -2.75 30.26 22.70
CA ALA A 490 -2.50 29.14 23.61
C ALA A 490 -2.67 29.51 25.10
N ASP A 491 -2.15 30.67 25.51
CA ASP A 491 -2.06 31.08 26.92
C ASP A 491 -3.13 32.12 27.30
N ASN A 492 -3.37 33.15 26.47
CA ASN A 492 -4.38 34.18 26.75
C ASN A 492 -5.80 33.76 26.32
N ARG A 493 -5.91 32.86 25.33
CA ARG A 493 -7.17 32.29 24.83
C ARG A 493 -8.19 33.31 24.30
N THR A 494 -7.74 34.51 23.92
CA THR A 494 -8.58 35.61 23.40
C THR A 494 -8.54 35.76 21.89
N THR A 495 -7.53 35.18 21.23
CA THR A 495 -7.27 35.40 19.80
C THR A 495 -7.41 34.12 18.98
N ALA A 496 -7.65 34.28 17.68
CA ALA A 496 -7.53 33.23 16.69
C ALA A 496 -6.69 33.72 15.50
N VAL A 497 -5.83 32.83 14.96
CA VAL A 497 -4.83 33.21 13.96
C VAL A 497 -4.81 32.18 12.82
N PRO A 498 -4.81 32.60 11.53
CA PRO A 498 -4.63 31.69 10.42
C PRO A 498 -3.16 31.26 10.30
N ILE A 499 -2.94 29.97 10.15
CA ILE A 499 -1.64 29.37 9.84
C ILE A 499 -1.75 28.47 8.63
N ILE A 500 -0.59 28.04 8.11
CA ILE A 500 -0.56 27.07 7.03
C ILE A 500 -0.75 25.65 7.58
N GLU A 501 -1.63 24.87 6.95
CA GLU A 501 -2.04 23.53 7.39
C GLU A 501 -0.85 22.58 7.67
N TYR A 502 0.19 22.58 6.84
CA TYR A 502 1.31 21.65 7.05
C TYR A 502 2.14 21.95 8.32
N PHE A 503 2.03 23.14 8.91
CA PHE A 503 2.65 23.47 10.19
C PHE A 503 1.82 23.07 11.41
N VAL A 504 0.59 22.55 11.22
CA VAL A 504 -0.32 22.19 12.32
C VAL A 504 0.33 21.23 13.32
N GLU A 505 1.01 20.17 12.87
CA GLU A 505 1.67 19.21 13.78
C GLU A 505 2.83 19.84 14.55
N VAL A 506 3.59 20.74 13.90
CA VAL A 506 4.69 21.47 14.55
C VAL A 506 4.14 22.42 15.60
N VAL A 507 3.09 23.17 15.29
CA VAL A 507 2.45 24.09 16.26
C VAL A 507 1.80 23.31 17.42
N ARG A 508 1.10 22.21 17.11
CA ARG A 508 0.48 21.34 18.12
C ARG A 508 1.50 20.76 19.11
N SER A 509 2.67 20.36 18.61
CA SER A 509 3.78 19.88 19.45
C SER A 509 4.40 21.04 20.24
N ARG A 510 4.67 22.19 19.60
CA ARG A 510 5.32 23.31 20.30
C ARG A 510 4.48 23.86 21.45
N TYR A 511 3.15 23.91 21.29
CA TYR A 511 2.20 24.40 22.30
C TYR A 511 1.42 23.24 22.94
N PHE A 512 2.18 22.33 23.56
CA PHE A 512 1.65 21.16 24.27
C PHE A 512 1.75 21.34 25.79
N ASP A 513 0.70 20.97 26.52
CA ASP A 513 0.72 20.92 27.99
C ASP A 513 1.23 19.54 28.43
N PRO A 514 2.46 19.44 28.98
CA PRO A 514 3.05 18.16 29.37
C PRO A 514 2.34 17.54 30.58
N VAL A 515 1.70 18.34 31.44
CA VAL A 515 1.01 17.86 32.64
C VAL A 515 -0.32 17.21 32.26
N ARG A 516 -1.10 17.88 31.42
CA ARG A 516 -2.42 17.39 30.96
C ARG A 516 -2.34 16.42 29.77
N LYS A 517 -1.15 16.28 29.17
CA LYS A 517 -0.90 15.50 27.93
C LYS A 517 -1.85 15.88 26.79
N ARG A 518 -2.17 17.17 26.65
CA ARG A 518 -3.08 17.71 25.62
C ARG A 518 -2.50 18.97 25.00
N SER A 519 -2.87 19.27 23.76
CA SER A 519 -2.47 20.54 23.13
C SER A 519 -3.25 21.70 23.74
N LYS A 520 -2.58 22.85 23.91
CA LYS A 520 -3.22 24.11 24.35
C LYS A 520 -4.05 24.76 23.25
N VAL A 521 -3.80 24.37 22.00
CA VAL A 521 -4.45 24.92 20.81
C VAL A 521 -5.24 23.84 20.07
N TYR A 522 -6.27 24.26 19.37
CA TYR A 522 -7.07 23.46 18.45
C TYR A 522 -7.05 24.09 17.06
N PHE A 523 -7.31 23.29 16.03
CA PHE A 523 -7.23 23.72 14.64
C PHE A 523 -8.56 23.42 13.95
N ILE A 524 -9.12 24.41 13.28
CA ILE A 524 -10.28 24.21 12.41
C ILE A 524 -9.76 23.61 11.11
N HIS A 525 -10.13 22.36 10.85
CA HIS A 525 -9.64 21.61 9.68
C HIS A 525 -10.21 22.12 8.35
N GLU A 526 -11.31 22.87 8.39
CA GLU A 526 -11.87 23.52 7.22
C GLU A 526 -10.92 24.64 6.72
N PRO A 527 -10.40 24.56 5.48
CA PRO A 527 -9.51 25.59 4.97
C PRO A 527 -10.28 26.89 4.69
N PHE A 528 -9.74 27.99 5.19
CA PHE A 528 -10.27 29.32 4.96
C PHE A 528 -10.02 29.78 3.51
N ILE A 529 -8.79 29.62 3.04
CA ILE A 529 -8.34 29.93 1.67
C ILE A 529 -7.36 28.87 1.21
N GLU A 530 -7.43 28.55 -0.08
CA GLU A 530 -6.42 27.78 -0.80
C GLU A 530 -5.75 28.66 -1.87
N TYR A 531 -4.42 28.64 -1.95
CA TYR A 531 -3.65 29.31 -2.99
C TYR A 531 -2.53 28.41 -3.50
N LEU A 532 -2.13 28.55 -4.76
CA LEU A 532 -1.00 27.80 -5.31
C LEU A 532 0.29 28.58 -5.07
N THR A 533 1.37 27.86 -4.76
CA THR A 533 2.71 28.43 -4.67
C THR A 533 3.50 28.18 -5.93
N ALA A 534 4.40 29.09 -6.26
CA ALA A 534 5.35 28.94 -7.35
C ALA A 534 6.62 29.74 -7.05
N MET A 535 7.73 29.36 -7.68
CA MET A 535 8.90 30.24 -7.75
C MET A 535 8.67 31.32 -8.80
N ALA A 536 9.30 32.48 -8.60
CA ALA A 536 9.18 33.62 -9.49
C ALA A 536 10.57 34.10 -9.96
N LEU A 537 10.62 34.52 -11.23
CA LEU A 537 11.78 35.13 -11.86
C LEU A 537 11.37 36.44 -12.55
N PRO A 538 12.34 37.32 -12.86
CA PRO A 538 12.12 38.41 -13.78
C PRO A 538 11.63 37.89 -15.14
N LYS A 539 10.71 38.62 -15.77
CA LYS A 539 10.03 38.24 -17.02
C LYS A 539 10.98 38.13 -18.22
N ASN A 540 12.09 38.85 -18.17
CA ASN A 540 13.13 38.86 -19.20
C ASN A 540 14.28 37.89 -18.88
N SER A 541 14.13 37.00 -17.89
CA SER A 541 15.21 36.11 -17.48
C SER A 541 15.43 34.97 -18.48
N PRO A 542 16.64 34.80 -19.03
CA PRO A 542 16.96 33.66 -19.92
C PRO A 542 16.99 32.32 -19.17
N LEU A 543 17.03 32.33 -17.83
CA LEU A 543 17.07 31.12 -17.00
C LEU A 543 15.69 30.46 -16.85
N PHE A 544 14.62 31.18 -17.18
CA PHE A 544 13.25 30.75 -16.96
C PHE A 544 12.93 29.37 -17.57
N PRO A 545 13.25 29.06 -18.85
CA PRO A 545 12.91 27.76 -19.44
C PRO A 545 13.62 26.59 -18.75
N THR A 546 14.89 26.78 -18.37
CA THR A 546 15.72 25.75 -17.72
C THR A 546 15.25 25.50 -16.30
N ILE A 547 15.06 26.56 -15.50
CA ILE A 547 14.55 26.45 -14.13
C ILE A 547 13.15 25.84 -14.13
N ARG A 548 12.29 26.19 -15.11
CA ARG A 548 10.98 25.57 -15.27
C ARG A 548 11.05 24.07 -15.52
N ARG A 549 11.90 23.63 -16.44
CA ARG A 549 12.09 22.21 -16.72
C ARG A 549 12.61 21.45 -15.50
N LEU A 550 13.59 22.01 -14.77
CA LEU A 550 14.13 21.40 -13.57
C LEU A 550 13.10 21.36 -12.44
N THR A 551 12.30 22.42 -12.27
CA THR A 551 11.21 22.47 -11.29
C THR A 551 10.16 21.41 -11.58
N MET A 552 9.73 21.29 -12.84
CA MET A 552 8.81 20.21 -13.27
C MET A 552 9.37 18.83 -12.95
N SER A 553 10.64 18.59 -13.27
CA SER A 553 11.29 17.32 -12.94
C SER A 553 11.33 17.08 -11.42
N CYS A 554 11.58 18.09 -10.60
CA CYS A 554 11.54 17.96 -9.14
C CYS A 554 10.13 17.61 -8.61
N LEU A 555 9.08 18.17 -9.22
CA LEU A 555 7.70 17.89 -8.87
C LEU A 555 7.26 16.49 -9.29
N GLU A 556 7.57 16.09 -10.53
CA GLU A 556 7.30 14.73 -11.04
C GLU A 556 8.00 13.66 -10.20
N ASN A 557 9.20 13.98 -9.67
CA ASN A 557 9.94 13.11 -8.77
C ASN A 557 9.47 13.18 -7.30
N GLY A 558 8.45 13.99 -6.98
CA GLY A 558 7.84 14.03 -5.65
C GLY A 558 8.68 14.70 -4.55
N ILE A 559 9.69 15.51 -4.91
CA ILE A 559 10.62 16.14 -3.95
C ILE A 559 9.87 17.07 -2.98
N VAL A 560 8.89 17.82 -3.48
CA VAL A 560 8.04 18.70 -2.66
C VAL A 560 7.20 17.90 -1.66
N ASN A 561 6.62 16.77 -2.08
CA ASN A 561 5.82 15.91 -1.20
C ASN A 561 6.69 15.28 -0.10
N PHE A 562 7.92 14.87 -0.43
CA PHE A 562 8.87 14.35 0.54
C PHE A 562 9.21 15.39 1.62
N GLN A 563 9.53 16.62 1.21
CA GLN A 563 9.82 17.71 2.15
C GLN A 563 8.65 18.03 3.08
N LEU A 564 7.43 18.07 2.54
CA LEU A 564 6.21 18.25 3.34
C LEU A 564 6.01 17.11 4.35
N SER A 565 6.27 15.86 3.94
CA SER A 565 6.20 14.71 4.84
C SER A 565 7.26 14.78 5.95
N LEU A 566 8.48 15.23 5.65
CA LEU A 566 9.55 15.39 6.62
C LEU A 566 9.19 16.40 7.72
N ILE A 567 8.61 17.54 7.34
CA ILE A 567 8.12 18.56 8.29
C ILE A 567 7.06 17.96 9.22
N ARG A 568 6.12 17.19 8.67
CA ARG A 568 5.07 16.51 9.45
C ARG A 568 5.67 15.50 10.42
N HIS A 569 6.60 14.66 9.97
CA HIS A 569 7.27 13.68 10.82
C HIS A 569 8.06 14.33 11.94
N LYS A 570 8.80 15.41 11.64
CA LYS A 570 9.53 16.18 12.65
C LYS A 570 8.60 16.73 13.73
N GLY A 571 7.41 17.22 13.35
CA GLY A 571 6.37 17.64 14.30
C GLY A 571 5.90 16.51 15.22
N VAL A 572 5.63 15.33 14.66
CA VAL A 572 5.21 14.15 15.44
C VAL A 572 6.33 13.66 16.37
N LEU A 573 7.58 13.65 15.90
CA LEU A 573 8.73 13.27 16.70
C LEU A 573 8.98 14.24 17.86
N LEU A 574 8.84 15.55 17.63
CA LEU A 574 8.88 16.57 18.68
C LEU A 574 7.81 16.33 19.75
N GLN A 575 6.59 15.98 19.32
CA GLN A 575 5.52 15.65 20.25
C GLN A 575 5.83 14.40 21.09
N ILE A 576 6.36 13.34 20.46
CA ILE A 576 6.77 12.12 21.17
C ILE A 576 7.90 12.41 22.15
N ALA A 577 8.88 13.23 21.75
CA ALA A 577 10.01 13.62 22.58
C ALA A 577 9.55 14.40 23.83
N GLN A 578 8.64 15.36 23.67
CA GLN A 578 8.03 16.08 24.78
C GLN A 578 7.21 15.16 25.70
N ASN A 579 6.39 14.26 25.14
CA ASN A 579 5.64 13.27 25.92
C ASN A 579 6.53 12.36 26.77
N ARG A 580 7.76 12.11 26.29
CA ARG A 580 8.76 11.27 26.97
C ARG A 580 9.77 12.06 27.78
N ASN A 581 9.63 13.40 27.85
CA ASN A 581 10.54 14.34 28.51
C ASN A 581 12.03 14.14 28.10
N ARG A 582 12.27 13.89 26.80
CA ARG A 582 13.62 13.67 26.23
C ARG A 582 13.93 14.73 25.17
N THR A 583 15.19 15.15 25.07
CA THR A 583 15.68 16.00 23.97
C THR A 583 15.92 15.15 22.72
N LEU A 584 15.52 15.67 21.55
CA LEU A 584 15.86 15.07 20.26
C LEU A 584 17.37 15.26 20.01
N ARG A 585 18.09 14.16 19.71
CA ARG A 585 19.43 14.25 19.12
C ARG A 585 19.27 14.63 17.65
N ASP A 586 20.12 15.53 17.15
CA ASP A 586 20.17 15.84 15.71
C ASP A 586 20.44 14.55 14.92
N GLU A 587 19.53 14.21 14.00
CA GLU A 587 19.69 13.05 13.13
C GLU A 587 20.82 13.32 12.12
N PRO A 588 21.70 12.35 11.84
CA PRO A 588 22.58 12.43 10.68
C PRO A 588 21.75 12.42 9.39
N PRO A 589 22.23 13.07 8.30
CA PRO A 589 21.46 13.21 7.07
C PRO A 589 21.09 11.84 6.50
N ALA A 590 19.79 11.61 6.30
CA ALA A 590 19.27 10.39 5.70
C ALA A 590 19.92 10.18 4.31
N ARG A 591 20.45 8.97 4.08
CA ARG A 591 21.02 8.57 2.78
C ARG A 591 19.90 8.65 1.72
N LYS A 592 20.05 9.58 0.77
CA LYS A 592 19.10 9.79 -0.34
C LYS A 592 19.11 8.59 -1.27
N VAL A 593 18.00 7.87 -1.39
CA VAL A 593 17.82 6.76 -2.34
C VAL A 593 17.00 7.26 -3.53
N ASN A 594 17.52 7.12 -4.74
CA ASN A 594 16.87 7.52 -5.99
C ASN A 594 15.59 6.70 -6.26
N LEU A 595 14.44 7.38 -6.38
CA LEU A 595 13.11 6.77 -6.59
C LEU A 595 12.91 6.11 -7.97
N PHE A 596 13.81 6.32 -8.93
CA PHE A 596 13.67 5.87 -10.33
C PHE A 596 13.65 4.33 -10.49
N ASN A 597 14.06 3.58 -9.48
CA ASN A 597 14.10 2.11 -9.51
C ASN A 597 12.82 1.41 -9.03
N MET A 598 11.72 2.12 -8.74
CA MET A 598 10.50 1.55 -8.13
C MET A 598 9.85 0.36 -8.88
N ARG A 599 9.95 0.26 -10.21
CA ARG A 599 9.45 -0.92 -10.95
C ARG A 599 10.27 -2.18 -10.64
N PHE A 600 11.60 -2.04 -10.58
CA PHE A 600 12.50 -3.11 -10.16
C PHE A 600 12.39 -3.35 -8.65
N VAL A 601 12.26 -2.31 -7.83
CA VAL A 601 12.10 -2.45 -6.38
C VAL A 601 10.77 -3.07 -6.01
N PHE A 602 9.67 -2.86 -6.75
CA PHE A 602 8.42 -3.57 -6.50
C PHE A 602 8.55 -5.07 -6.79
N PHE A 603 9.18 -5.44 -7.91
CA PHE A 603 9.45 -6.84 -8.23
C PHE A 603 10.43 -7.48 -7.24
N VAL A 604 11.48 -6.76 -6.83
CA VAL A 604 12.44 -7.17 -5.79
C VAL A 604 11.74 -7.25 -4.42
N TYR A 605 10.86 -6.32 -4.08
CA TYR A 605 10.09 -6.30 -2.83
C TYR A 605 9.12 -7.48 -2.77
N LEU A 606 8.40 -7.77 -3.87
CA LEU A 606 7.57 -8.96 -3.99
C LEU A 606 8.39 -10.25 -3.90
N ARG A 607 9.56 -10.30 -4.56
CA ARG A 607 10.48 -11.45 -4.54
C ARG A 607 11.09 -11.68 -3.16
N HIS A 608 11.35 -10.63 -2.37
CA HIS A 608 11.94 -10.72 -1.03
C HIS A 608 10.90 -10.68 0.12
N SER A 609 9.61 -10.51 -0.18
CA SER A 609 8.58 -10.44 0.84
C SER A 609 8.31 -11.81 1.46
N ARG A 610 8.63 -11.94 2.76
CA ARG A 610 8.38 -13.16 3.56
C ARG A 610 6.89 -13.55 3.61
N VAL A 611 6.00 -12.57 3.44
CA VAL A 611 4.55 -12.78 3.40
C VAL A 611 4.14 -13.48 2.11
N VAL A 612 4.73 -13.08 0.97
CA VAL A 612 4.46 -13.71 -0.33
C VAL A 612 4.98 -15.14 -0.35
N VAL A 613 6.16 -15.41 0.22
CA VAL A 613 6.68 -16.78 0.36
C VAL A 613 5.77 -17.64 1.24
N ALA A 614 5.27 -17.11 2.37
CA ALA A 614 4.30 -17.84 3.20
C ALA A 614 2.97 -18.10 2.46
N MET A 615 2.52 -17.16 1.62
CA MET A 615 1.34 -17.31 0.76
C MET A 615 1.53 -18.42 -0.29
N VAL A 616 2.71 -18.54 -0.88
CA VAL A 616 3.04 -19.64 -1.81
C VAL A 616 2.96 -21.00 -1.11
N VAL A 617 3.49 -21.09 0.11
CA VAL A 617 3.37 -22.32 0.92
C VAL A 617 1.90 -22.61 1.26
N TYR A 618 1.13 -21.58 1.63
CA TYR A 618 -0.31 -21.69 1.88
C TYR A 618 -1.05 -22.28 0.68
N ILE A 619 -0.87 -21.72 -0.53
CA ILE A 619 -1.52 -22.21 -1.75
C ILE A 619 -1.13 -23.66 -2.04
N SER A 620 0.14 -24.01 -1.84
CA SER A 620 0.63 -25.38 -2.08
C SER A 620 -0.01 -26.40 -1.15
N LEU A 621 -0.13 -26.08 0.14
CA LEU A 621 -0.83 -26.93 1.12
C LEU A 621 -2.34 -27.00 0.86
N PHE A 622 -2.95 -25.88 0.44
CA PHE A 622 -4.35 -25.84 0.04
C PHE A 622 -4.63 -26.80 -1.11
N LEU A 623 -3.83 -26.75 -2.19
CA LEU A 623 -4.00 -27.61 -3.36
C LEU A 623 -3.77 -29.08 -3.04
N ASP A 624 -2.79 -29.41 -2.18
CA ASP A 624 -2.53 -30.78 -1.75
C ASP A 624 -3.75 -31.40 -1.03
N ASN A 625 -4.34 -30.64 -0.10
CA ASN A 625 -5.50 -31.09 0.66
C ASN A 625 -6.81 -31.04 -0.14
N MET A 626 -6.90 -30.14 -1.12
CA MET A 626 -8.01 -30.13 -2.06
C MET A 626 -7.96 -31.38 -2.96
N LEU A 627 -6.80 -31.78 -3.50
CA LEU A 627 -6.68 -33.03 -4.27
C LEU A 627 -7.02 -34.25 -3.42
N LEU A 628 -6.60 -34.27 -2.15
CA LEU A 628 -6.89 -35.37 -1.22
C LEU A 628 -8.40 -35.63 -1.07
N THR A 629 -9.18 -34.57 -0.91
CA THR A 629 -10.61 -34.63 -0.56
C THR A 629 -11.54 -34.63 -1.77
N VAL A 630 -11.15 -34.02 -2.89
CA VAL A 630 -11.91 -34.03 -4.15
C VAL A 630 -12.17 -35.45 -4.65
N ILE A 631 -11.26 -36.38 -4.37
CA ILE A 631 -11.37 -37.77 -4.81
C ILE A 631 -12.45 -38.52 -4.02
N VAL A 632 -12.66 -38.19 -2.74
CA VAL A 632 -13.56 -38.94 -1.84
C VAL A 632 -15.00 -39.08 -2.38
N PRO A 633 -15.70 -38.01 -2.82
CA PRO A 633 -17.05 -38.14 -3.36
C PRO A 633 -17.11 -38.84 -4.73
N ILE A 634 -16.01 -38.87 -5.47
CA ILE A 634 -15.94 -39.43 -6.83
C ILE A 634 -15.62 -40.93 -6.80
N LEU A 635 -14.85 -41.37 -5.79
CA LEU A 635 -14.22 -42.68 -5.77
C LEU A 635 -15.20 -43.88 -5.77
N PRO A 636 -16.32 -43.88 -5.01
CA PRO A 636 -17.24 -45.01 -4.99
C PRO A 636 -17.87 -45.30 -6.36
N ASP A 637 -18.48 -44.29 -6.99
CA ASP A 637 -19.06 -44.43 -8.34
C ASP A 637 -17.99 -44.86 -9.36
N TYR A 638 -16.75 -44.41 -9.17
CA TYR A 638 -15.64 -44.75 -10.07
C TYR A 638 -15.19 -46.21 -9.97
N LEU A 639 -15.18 -46.80 -8.78
CA LEU A 639 -14.81 -48.21 -8.57
C LEU A 639 -15.91 -49.18 -9.02
N VAL A 640 -17.18 -48.81 -8.83
CA VAL A 640 -18.33 -49.57 -9.31
C VAL A 640 -18.32 -49.67 -10.85
N GLN A 641 -17.98 -48.57 -11.53
CA GLN A 641 -17.88 -48.55 -12.98
C GLN A 641 -16.79 -49.49 -13.54
N PHE A 642 -15.71 -49.71 -12.78
CA PHE A 642 -14.67 -50.68 -13.15
C PHE A 642 -15.09 -52.13 -12.96
N HIS A 643 -15.77 -52.45 -11.86
CA HIS A 643 -16.24 -53.82 -11.63
C HIS A 643 -17.33 -54.23 -12.64
N ALA A 644 -18.10 -53.27 -13.15
CA ALA A 644 -19.09 -53.53 -14.20
C ALA A 644 -18.48 -53.88 -15.58
N THR A 645 -17.19 -53.62 -15.82
CA THR A 645 -16.55 -53.76 -17.14
C THR A 645 -15.55 -54.91 -17.25
N VAL A 646 -15.28 -55.66 -16.17
CA VAL A 646 -14.31 -56.77 -16.16
C VAL A 646 -14.93 -58.04 -15.57
N PRO A 647 -14.94 -59.19 -16.26
CA PRO A 647 -15.44 -60.44 -15.70
C PRO A 647 -14.62 -60.87 -14.47
N ALA A 648 -15.33 -61.32 -13.42
CA ALA A 648 -14.80 -61.67 -12.10
C ALA A 648 -13.65 -62.70 -12.08
N SER A 649 -13.37 -63.39 -13.20
CA SER A 649 -12.31 -64.39 -13.33
C SER A 649 -10.89 -63.82 -13.49
N VAL A 650 -10.73 -62.52 -13.78
CA VAL A 650 -9.42 -61.90 -14.03
C VAL A 650 -8.86 -61.14 -12.82
N ILE A 651 -9.73 -60.70 -11.90
CA ILE A 651 -9.33 -59.84 -10.76
C ILE A 651 -8.72 -60.65 -9.61
N TYR A 652 -9.09 -61.93 -9.43
CA TYR A 652 -8.61 -62.74 -8.29
C TYR A 652 -7.16 -63.28 -8.41
N LYS A 653 -6.50 -63.16 -9.57
CA LYS A 653 -5.17 -63.78 -9.77
C LYS A 653 -3.96 -62.93 -9.38
N ASN A 654 -4.08 -61.60 -9.31
CA ASN A 654 -2.87 -60.76 -9.27
C ASN A 654 -2.65 -59.93 -8.00
N PHE A 655 -3.56 -59.89 -7.01
CA PHE A 655 -3.25 -59.26 -5.71
C PHE A 655 -4.18 -59.72 -4.57
N SER A 656 -4.30 -61.03 -4.36
CA SER A 656 -4.95 -61.56 -3.13
C SER A 656 -3.94 -61.56 -2.00
N LEU A 657 -3.98 -60.56 -1.12
CA LEU A 657 -3.26 -60.55 0.15
C LEU A 657 -3.98 -61.46 1.18
N HIS A 658 -4.16 -62.73 0.83
CA HIS A 658 -4.80 -63.75 1.68
C HIS A 658 -3.86 -64.29 2.79
N TYR A 659 -2.79 -63.55 3.12
CA TYR A 659 -1.64 -64.07 3.89
C TYR A 659 -1.39 -63.42 5.26
N VAL A 660 -2.24 -62.48 5.71
CA VAL A 660 -2.15 -61.91 7.07
C VAL A 660 -2.90 -62.74 8.14
N PRO A 661 -4.00 -63.47 7.87
CA PRO A 661 -4.66 -64.28 8.89
C PRO A 661 -3.83 -65.47 9.41
N LYS A 662 -2.70 -65.79 8.76
CA LYS A 662 -1.79 -66.88 9.19
C LYS A 662 -0.72 -66.44 10.18
N LEU A 663 -0.54 -65.13 10.43
CA LEU A 663 0.48 -64.62 11.34
C LEU A 663 -0.04 -64.43 12.78
N ILE A 664 -1.36 -64.48 12.97
CA ILE A 664 -2.04 -64.35 14.26
C ILE A 664 -3.02 -65.51 14.36
N GLY A 665 -2.60 -66.61 15.00
CA GLY A 665 -3.35 -67.87 15.05
C GLY A 665 -4.72 -67.75 15.73
N ALA A 666 -5.77 -67.49 14.94
CA ALA A 666 -7.15 -67.67 15.33
C ALA A 666 -7.83 -68.61 14.32
N VAL A 667 -8.11 -69.83 14.77
CA VAL A 667 -8.85 -70.87 14.06
C VAL A 667 -10.35 -70.58 14.18
N SER A 668 -11.09 -70.64 13.07
CA SER A 668 -12.37 -71.37 13.01
C SER A 668 -12.76 -71.66 11.56
N ASP A 669 -12.76 -72.95 11.23
CA ASP A 669 -13.36 -73.51 10.02
C ASP A 669 -14.87 -73.26 9.98
N GLY A 670 -15.41 -72.99 8.79
CA GLY A 670 -16.85 -72.86 8.59
C GLY A 670 -17.21 -72.44 7.17
N ALA A 671 -17.01 -73.33 6.20
CA ALA A 671 -17.61 -73.18 4.87
C ALA A 671 -19.13 -73.34 4.98
N VAL A 672 -19.89 -72.30 4.63
CA VAL A 672 -21.34 -72.39 4.39
C VAL A 672 -21.60 -72.03 2.93
N ILE A 673 -21.97 -73.05 2.15
CA ILE A 673 -22.50 -72.93 0.81
C ILE A 673 -23.99 -72.59 0.95
N VAL A 674 -24.43 -71.41 0.48
CA VAL A 674 -25.86 -71.12 0.23
C VAL A 674 -26.00 -70.49 -1.15
N GLN A 675 -26.85 -71.11 -1.98
CA GLN A 675 -27.24 -70.65 -3.31
C GLN A 675 -28.21 -69.44 -3.26
N PRO A 676 -28.31 -68.64 -4.35
CA PRO A 676 -28.86 -67.29 -4.31
C PRO A 676 -30.35 -67.24 -4.66
N THR A 677 -31.17 -66.60 -3.82
CA THR A 677 -32.52 -66.13 -4.20
C THR A 677 -32.86 -64.83 -3.44
N SER A 678 -32.69 -63.68 -4.11
CA SER A 678 -33.19 -62.30 -3.84
C SER A 678 -32.08 -61.22 -4.04
N PRO A 679 -32.43 -59.94 -4.29
CA PRO A 679 -31.72 -59.05 -5.22
C PRO A 679 -30.33 -58.60 -4.73
N PRO A 680 -29.41 -58.23 -5.65
CA PRO A 680 -28.00 -58.00 -5.33
C PRO A 680 -27.82 -56.60 -4.74
N THR A 681 -27.68 -56.44 -3.43
CA THR A 681 -27.32 -55.10 -2.92
C THR A 681 -26.47 -55.01 -1.64
N ASP A 682 -26.42 -56.00 -0.75
CA ASP A 682 -25.72 -55.80 0.54
C ASP A 682 -24.28 -56.36 0.59
N GLN A 683 -23.98 -57.47 -0.08
CA GLN A 683 -22.64 -58.09 0.00
C GLN A 683 -21.56 -57.42 -0.85
N THR A 684 -21.94 -56.68 -1.90
CA THR A 684 -20.99 -56.01 -2.81
C THR A 684 -20.39 -54.73 -2.20
N ILE A 685 -21.13 -54.03 -1.33
CA ILE A 685 -20.70 -52.77 -0.72
C ILE A 685 -19.64 -53.01 0.36
N GLU A 686 -19.75 -54.09 1.13
CA GLU A 686 -18.76 -54.41 2.18
C GLU A 686 -17.41 -54.88 1.61
N GLN A 687 -17.40 -55.61 0.49
CA GLN A 687 -16.18 -56.02 -0.21
C GLN A 687 -15.46 -54.85 -0.90
N GLU A 688 -16.19 -53.79 -1.28
CA GLU A 688 -15.62 -52.57 -1.85
C GLU A 688 -14.89 -51.70 -0.80
N ASN A 689 -15.28 -51.80 0.48
CA ASN A 689 -14.69 -51.03 1.58
C ASN A 689 -13.19 -51.27 1.75
N GLY A 690 -12.74 -52.52 1.60
CA GLY A 690 -11.31 -52.88 1.70
C GLY A 690 -10.47 -52.24 0.58
N SER A 691 -10.98 -52.25 -0.66
CA SER A 691 -10.29 -51.65 -1.81
C SER A 691 -10.23 -50.13 -1.73
N ILE A 692 -11.32 -49.48 -1.28
CA ILE A 692 -11.37 -48.04 -1.03
C ILE A 692 -10.39 -47.66 0.09
N GLY A 693 -10.39 -48.41 1.19
CA GLY A 693 -9.49 -48.20 2.33
C GLY A 693 -8.01 -48.29 1.94
N ILE A 694 -7.63 -49.31 1.16
CA ILE A 694 -6.27 -49.45 0.64
C ILE A 694 -5.90 -48.27 -0.26
N LEU A 695 -6.77 -47.88 -1.19
CA LEU A 695 -6.49 -46.79 -2.13
C LEU A 695 -6.36 -45.43 -1.44
N LEU A 696 -7.16 -45.18 -0.38
CA LEU A 696 -7.02 -43.99 0.47
C LEU A 696 -5.73 -44.04 1.30
N GLY A 697 -5.38 -45.21 1.85
CA GLY A 697 -4.20 -45.40 2.71
C GLY A 697 -2.85 -45.31 1.99
N VAL A 698 -2.76 -45.69 0.70
CA VAL A 698 -1.50 -45.69 -0.08
C VAL A 698 -0.83 -44.33 -0.13
N LYS A 699 -1.60 -43.24 -0.24
CA LYS A 699 -1.06 -41.87 -0.19
C LYS A 699 -0.29 -41.63 1.11
N ALA A 700 -0.90 -41.97 2.24
CA ALA A 700 -0.30 -41.80 3.56
C ALA A 700 0.90 -42.74 3.76
N LEU A 701 0.85 -43.97 3.24
CA LEU A 701 1.96 -44.91 3.31
C LEU A 701 3.20 -44.43 2.54
N VAL A 702 3.01 -43.94 1.30
CA VAL A 702 4.13 -43.39 0.53
C VAL A 702 4.67 -42.12 1.17
N GLN A 703 3.80 -41.26 1.70
CA GLN A 703 4.20 -40.07 2.44
C GLN A 703 5.02 -40.44 3.69
N LEU A 704 4.61 -41.47 4.44
CA LEU A 704 5.31 -41.98 5.61
C LEU A 704 6.77 -42.36 5.30
N VAL A 705 6.99 -43.08 4.21
CA VAL A 705 8.34 -43.49 3.75
C VAL A 705 9.14 -42.31 3.21
N ALA A 706 8.49 -41.38 2.52
CA ALA A 706 9.15 -40.22 1.92
C ALA A 706 9.57 -39.14 2.95
N ASN A 707 8.81 -38.94 4.03
CA ASN A 707 9.08 -37.89 5.02
C ASN A 707 10.52 -37.88 5.58
N PRO A 708 11.10 -39.02 6.04
CA PRO A 708 12.51 -39.08 6.44
C PRO A 708 13.50 -38.66 5.35
N LEU A 709 13.26 -39.11 4.12
CA LEU A 709 14.14 -38.86 2.98
C LEU A 709 14.14 -37.37 2.63
N VAL A 710 12.95 -36.75 2.62
CA VAL A 710 12.80 -35.31 2.41
C VAL A 710 13.45 -34.53 3.53
N GLY A 711 13.21 -34.91 4.79
CA GLY A 711 13.78 -34.26 5.97
C GLY A 711 15.31 -34.18 5.92
N ASN A 712 15.98 -35.30 5.61
CA ASN A 712 17.43 -35.35 5.43
C ASN A 712 17.89 -34.62 4.15
N GLY A 713 17.11 -34.74 3.07
CA GLY A 713 17.36 -34.07 1.79
C GLY A 713 17.35 -32.54 1.88
N THR A 714 16.64 -31.96 2.85
CA THR A 714 16.59 -30.50 3.05
C THR A 714 17.96 -29.88 3.34
N ALA A 715 18.87 -30.63 3.96
CA ALA A 715 20.24 -30.16 4.23
C ALA A 715 21.07 -29.97 2.94
N ARG A 716 20.76 -30.73 1.88
CA ARG A 716 21.46 -30.68 0.59
C ARG A 716 20.78 -29.77 -0.42
N PHE A 717 19.46 -29.79 -0.48
CA PHE A 717 18.67 -29.12 -1.51
C PHE A 717 17.98 -27.84 -1.02
N GLY A 718 18.07 -27.52 0.27
CA GLY A 718 17.26 -26.48 0.90
C GLY A 718 15.77 -26.84 0.92
N TYR A 719 14.91 -25.88 1.31
CA TYR A 719 13.46 -26.09 1.36
C TYR A 719 12.74 -25.74 0.05
N ARG A 720 13.30 -24.85 -0.76
CA ARG A 720 12.62 -24.27 -1.94
C ARG A 720 12.50 -25.25 -3.11
N ILE A 721 13.57 -25.99 -3.40
CA ILE A 721 13.62 -26.97 -4.50
C ILE A 721 12.62 -28.12 -4.24
N PRO A 722 12.61 -28.77 -3.05
CA PRO A 722 11.63 -29.81 -2.76
C PRO A 722 10.17 -29.36 -2.83
N ILE A 723 9.81 -28.15 -2.36
CA ILE A 723 8.42 -27.65 -2.47
C ILE A 723 7.97 -27.58 -3.94
N THR A 724 8.85 -27.10 -4.82
CA THR A 724 8.58 -27.01 -6.26
C THR A 724 8.45 -28.40 -6.87
N PHE A 725 9.34 -29.33 -6.53
CA PHE A 725 9.25 -30.73 -6.91
C PHE A 725 7.94 -31.38 -6.43
N GLY A 726 7.50 -31.08 -5.20
CA GLY A 726 6.25 -31.58 -4.65
C GLY A 726 5.03 -31.07 -5.42
N THR A 727 5.03 -29.80 -5.82
CA THR A 727 3.96 -29.18 -6.62
C THR A 727 3.91 -29.76 -8.04
N VAL A 728 5.06 -30.08 -8.64
CA VAL A 728 5.12 -30.81 -9.92
C VAL A 728 4.53 -32.21 -9.80
N ASN A 729 4.82 -32.94 -8.72
CA ASN A 729 4.20 -34.25 -8.46
C ASN A 729 2.69 -34.12 -8.26
N LEU A 730 2.21 -33.07 -7.60
CA LEU A 730 0.78 -32.81 -7.42
C LEU A 730 0.07 -32.55 -8.77
N LEU A 731 0.72 -31.78 -9.66
CA LEU A 731 0.25 -31.59 -11.04
C LEU A 731 0.18 -32.93 -11.79
N LEU A 732 1.24 -33.74 -11.73
CA LEU A 732 1.30 -35.04 -12.38
C LEU A 732 0.21 -35.99 -11.86
N ALA A 733 0.04 -36.08 -10.54
CA ALA A 733 -1.02 -36.88 -9.92
C ALA A 733 -2.41 -36.42 -10.40
N SER A 734 -2.67 -35.11 -10.43
CA SER A 734 -3.94 -34.55 -10.91
C SER A 734 -4.22 -34.92 -12.37
N LEU A 735 -3.22 -34.83 -13.24
CA LEU A 735 -3.36 -35.24 -14.65
C LEU A 735 -3.64 -36.75 -14.78
N ILE A 736 -2.94 -37.59 -14.01
CA ILE A 736 -3.17 -39.04 -14.02
C ILE A 736 -4.57 -39.37 -13.48
N PHE A 737 -5.10 -38.66 -12.48
CA PHE A 737 -6.49 -38.85 -12.03
C PHE A 737 -7.51 -38.45 -13.09
N GLY A 738 -7.27 -37.34 -13.81
CA GLY A 738 -8.14 -36.89 -14.89
C GLY A 738 -8.24 -37.93 -16.02
N PHE A 739 -7.10 -38.41 -16.51
CA PHE A 739 -7.03 -39.30 -17.67
C PHE A 739 -7.05 -40.79 -17.33
N GLY A 740 -6.70 -41.19 -16.11
CA GLY A 740 -6.44 -42.59 -15.77
C GLY A 740 -7.70 -43.42 -15.68
N THR A 741 -7.82 -44.48 -16.48
CA THR A 741 -9.00 -45.35 -16.62
C THR A 741 -8.84 -46.73 -15.97
N SER A 742 -7.94 -46.88 -15.00
CA SER A 742 -7.72 -48.16 -14.31
C SER A 742 -7.46 -47.99 -12.82
N TYR A 743 -7.73 -49.02 -12.02
CA TYR A 743 -7.37 -49.05 -10.60
C TYR A 743 -5.86 -48.83 -10.39
N THR A 744 -5.01 -49.42 -11.24
CA THR A 744 -3.55 -49.23 -11.19
C THR A 744 -3.14 -47.79 -11.44
N SER A 745 -3.81 -47.07 -12.36
CA SER A 745 -3.53 -45.65 -12.61
C SER A 745 -3.89 -44.77 -11.40
N LEU A 746 -5.00 -45.07 -10.71
CA LEU A 746 -5.38 -44.39 -9.46
C LEU A 746 -4.38 -44.66 -8.34
N PHE A 747 -3.94 -45.91 -8.21
CA PHE A 747 -2.95 -46.30 -7.22
C PHE A 747 -1.64 -45.56 -7.44
N VAL A 748 -1.15 -45.51 -8.69
CA VAL A 748 0.06 -44.75 -9.05
C VAL A 748 -0.12 -43.26 -8.80
N ALA A 749 -1.28 -42.70 -9.16
CA ALA A 749 -1.57 -41.28 -8.88
C ALA A 749 -1.58 -40.98 -7.37
N ARG A 750 -2.14 -41.86 -6.54
CA ARG A 750 -2.10 -41.75 -5.07
C ARG A 750 -0.68 -41.86 -4.51
N ALA A 751 0.15 -42.74 -5.06
CA ALA A 751 1.55 -42.86 -4.67
C ALA A 751 2.35 -41.59 -4.99
N ILE A 752 2.21 -41.06 -6.22
CA ILE A 752 2.84 -39.80 -6.64
C ILE A 752 2.35 -38.63 -5.77
N HIS A 753 1.06 -38.59 -5.46
CA HIS A 753 0.47 -37.61 -4.55
C HIS A 753 1.10 -37.68 -3.16
N GLY A 754 1.28 -38.88 -2.60
CA GLY A 754 1.96 -39.09 -1.31
C GLY A 754 3.39 -38.55 -1.28
N LEU A 755 4.16 -38.81 -2.35
CA LEU A 755 5.51 -38.27 -2.51
C LEU A 755 5.51 -36.73 -2.59
N GLY A 756 4.60 -36.15 -3.37
CA GLY A 756 4.46 -34.70 -3.48
C GLY A 756 4.07 -34.04 -2.16
N SER A 757 3.12 -34.65 -1.43
CA SER A 757 2.63 -34.19 -0.13
C SER A 757 3.75 -34.20 0.94
N ALA A 758 4.64 -35.20 0.94
CA ALA A 758 5.82 -35.22 1.81
C ALA A 758 6.73 -34.00 1.57
N CYS A 759 7.01 -33.69 0.30
CA CYS A 759 7.86 -32.55 -0.06
C CYS A 759 7.23 -31.21 0.34
N ILE A 760 5.95 -30.99 0.04
CA ILE A 760 5.24 -29.76 0.37
C ILE A 760 5.09 -29.61 1.89
N GLY A 761 4.66 -30.66 2.58
CA GLY A 761 4.37 -30.65 4.01
C GLY A 761 5.60 -30.39 4.88
N VAL A 762 6.69 -31.13 4.65
CA VAL A 762 7.93 -30.99 5.45
C VAL A 762 8.62 -29.67 5.15
N CYS A 763 8.86 -29.37 3.86
CA CYS A 763 9.66 -28.21 3.48
C CYS A 763 8.87 -26.90 3.60
N GLY A 764 7.56 -26.92 3.35
CA GLY A 764 6.68 -25.76 3.50
C GLY A 764 6.68 -25.23 4.93
N MET A 765 6.43 -26.11 5.92
CA MET A 765 6.42 -25.71 7.33
C MET A 765 7.82 -25.33 7.81
N SER A 766 8.86 -26.03 7.35
CA SER A 766 10.27 -25.69 7.66
C SER A 766 10.66 -24.31 7.13
N LEU A 767 10.23 -23.96 5.91
CA LEU A 767 10.48 -22.64 5.30
C LEU A 767 9.77 -21.53 6.08
N VAL A 768 8.51 -21.74 6.48
CA VAL A 768 7.78 -20.76 7.31
C VAL A 768 8.43 -20.61 8.70
N ALA A 769 8.90 -21.71 9.30
CA ALA A 769 9.64 -21.68 10.56
C ALA A 769 10.88 -20.78 10.47
N GLN A 770 11.65 -20.96 9.40
CA GLN A 770 12.90 -20.22 9.12
C GLN A 770 12.63 -18.73 8.82
N LEU A 771 11.54 -18.39 8.13
CA LEU A 771 11.23 -17.00 7.77
C LEU A 771 10.91 -16.10 8.98
N TYR A 772 10.41 -16.69 10.07
CA TYR A 772 9.94 -15.98 11.26
C TYR A 772 10.70 -16.35 12.55
N THR A 773 11.93 -16.85 12.46
CA THR A 773 12.75 -17.26 13.63
C THR A 773 12.91 -16.14 14.67
N ALA A 774 13.11 -14.89 14.25
CA ALA A 774 13.33 -13.76 15.16
C ALA A 774 12.05 -13.25 15.88
N GLU A 775 10.86 -13.72 15.48
CA GLU A 775 9.57 -13.19 15.96
C GLU A 775 8.62 -14.32 16.37
N PRO A 776 8.80 -14.93 17.55
CA PRO A 776 8.11 -16.17 17.93
C PRO A 776 6.57 -16.04 18.00
N ASP A 777 6.02 -14.90 18.44
CA ASP A 777 4.57 -14.64 18.44
C ASP A 777 4.01 -14.61 17.00
N ARG A 778 4.69 -13.88 16.10
CA ARG A 778 4.30 -13.84 14.68
C ARG A 778 4.48 -15.19 14.01
N ARG A 779 5.53 -15.94 14.35
CA ARG A 779 5.74 -17.30 13.85
C ARG A 779 4.57 -18.20 14.21
N SER A 780 4.15 -18.21 15.48
CA SER A 780 3.00 -19.00 15.95
C SER A 780 1.72 -18.63 15.18
N LYS A 781 1.46 -17.33 14.99
CA LYS A 781 0.32 -16.85 14.20
C LYS A 781 0.41 -17.29 12.74
N VAL A 782 1.54 -17.06 12.06
CA VAL A 782 1.69 -17.33 10.63
C VAL A 782 1.66 -18.84 10.36
N MET A 783 2.33 -19.66 11.17
CA MET A 783 2.27 -21.11 11.04
C MET A 783 0.87 -21.65 11.25
N GLY A 784 0.12 -21.14 12.23
CA GLY A 784 -1.30 -21.45 12.40
C GLY A 784 -2.12 -21.10 11.15
N THR A 785 -1.93 -19.91 10.57
CA THR A 785 -2.63 -19.53 9.33
C THR A 785 -2.24 -20.40 8.14
N VAL A 786 -0.97 -20.78 8.00
CA VAL A 786 -0.49 -21.67 6.92
C VAL A 786 -1.06 -23.08 7.07
N LEU A 787 -1.16 -23.62 8.29
CA LEU A 787 -1.87 -24.88 8.56
C LEU A 787 -3.36 -24.77 8.22
N GLY A 788 -3.95 -23.59 8.39
CA GLY A 788 -5.31 -23.33 7.96
C GLY A 788 -5.56 -23.52 6.47
N ALA A 789 -4.52 -23.52 5.62
CA ALA A 789 -4.65 -23.91 4.23
C ALA A 789 -5.13 -25.36 4.05
N MET A 790 -4.71 -26.26 4.94
CA MET A 790 -5.16 -27.65 4.94
C MET A 790 -6.68 -27.70 5.18
N ALA A 791 -7.15 -26.99 6.21
CA ALA A 791 -8.57 -26.89 6.53
C ALA A 791 -9.41 -26.28 5.39
N VAL A 792 -8.91 -25.23 4.73
CA VAL A 792 -9.59 -24.66 3.55
C VAL A 792 -9.60 -25.65 2.38
N GLY A 793 -8.51 -26.38 2.16
CA GLY A 793 -8.42 -27.39 1.10
C GLY A 793 -9.46 -28.49 1.27
N VAL A 794 -9.61 -29.00 2.49
CA VAL A 794 -10.64 -29.99 2.86
C VAL A 794 -12.05 -29.40 2.72
N LEU A 795 -12.27 -28.19 3.26
CA LEU A 795 -13.56 -27.49 3.22
C LEU A 795 -14.06 -27.28 1.79
N VAL A 796 -13.17 -26.88 0.88
CA VAL A 796 -13.49 -26.62 -0.53
C VAL A 796 -13.54 -27.92 -1.33
N GLY A 797 -12.65 -28.87 -1.05
CA GLY A 797 -12.47 -30.06 -1.88
C GLY A 797 -13.67 -31.00 -1.92
N TYR A 798 -14.30 -31.31 -0.78
CA TYR A 798 -15.51 -32.16 -0.75
C TYR A 798 -16.66 -31.61 -1.61
N PRO A 799 -17.14 -30.36 -1.42
CA PRO A 799 -18.22 -29.81 -2.24
C PRO A 799 -17.79 -29.58 -3.70
N PHE A 800 -16.55 -29.12 -3.93
CA PHE A 800 -16.05 -28.90 -5.29
C PHE A 800 -15.99 -30.20 -6.10
N GLY A 801 -15.46 -31.28 -5.52
CA GLY A 801 -15.36 -32.58 -6.17
C GLY A 801 -16.73 -33.11 -6.56
N GLY A 802 -17.71 -33.07 -5.65
CA GLY A 802 -19.07 -33.52 -5.92
C GLY A 802 -19.81 -32.70 -7.00
N ILE A 803 -19.73 -31.36 -6.93
CA ILE A 803 -20.40 -30.47 -7.89
C ILE A 803 -19.76 -30.54 -9.27
N ALA A 804 -18.42 -30.45 -9.35
CA ALA A 804 -17.72 -30.47 -10.63
C ALA A 804 -17.89 -31.81 -11.35
N TYR A 805 -17.88 -32.92 -10.59
CA TYR A 805 -18.19 -34.25 -11.12
C TYR A 805 -19.60 -34.34 -11.70
N ALA A 806 -20.61 -33.82 -10.99
CA ALA A 806 -22.00 -33.86 -11.42
C ALA A 806 -22.27 -33.01 -12.68
N MET A 807 -21.58 -31.88 -12.83
CA MET A 807 -21.82 -30.95 -13.95
C MET A 807 -21.06 -31.32 -15.23
N ALA A 808 -19.80 -31.73 -15.12
CA ALA A 808 -18.89 -31.85 -16.26
C ALA A 808 -18.15 -33.21 -16.31
N GLY A 809 -18.57 -34.16 -15.49
CA GLY A 809 -18.04 -35.51 -15.46
C GLY A 809 -16.68 -35.63 -14.76
N LYS A 810 -16.13 -36.84 -14.82
CA LYS A 810 -14.94 -37.28 -14.06
C LYS A 810 -13.72 -36.36 -14.19
N ALA A 811 -13.36 -35.96 -15.41
CA ALA A 811 -12.07 -35.32 -15.67
C ALA A 811 -12.03 -33.85 -15.21
N ALA A 812 -13.19 -33.20 -15.11
CA ALA A 812 -13.30 -31.77 -14.81
C ALA A 812 -12.63 -31.33 -13.49
N PRO A 813 -12.94 -31.92 -12.31
CA PRO A 813 -12.32 -31.51 -11.05
C PRO A 813 -10.79 -31.61 -11.08
N PHE A 814 -10.25 -32.64 -11.74
CA PHE A 814 -8.82 -32.88 -11.83
C PHE A 814 -8.12 -31.92 -12.81
N HIS A 815 -8.77 -31.55 -13.91
CA HIS A 815 -8.22 -30.54 -14.83
C HIS A 815 -8.19 -29.15 -14.19
N VAL A 816 -9.21 -28.76 -13.44
CA VAL A 816 -9.20 -27.50 -12.68
C VAL A 816 -8.05 -27.49 -11.68
N LEU A 817 -7.87 -28.58 -10.93
CA LEU A 817 -6.73 -28.73 -10.02
C LEU A 817 -5.39 -28.65 -10.76
N ALA A 818 -5.26 -29.26 -11.94
CA ALA A 818 -4.05 -29.16 -12.75
C ALA A 818 -3.75 -27.70 -13.16
N VAL A 819 -4.76 -26.93 -13.58
CA VAL A 819 -4.59 -25.50 -13.91
C VAL A 819 -4.16 -24.69 -12.68
N LEU A 820 -4.75 -24.95 -11.51
CA LEU A 820 -4.35 -24.28 -10.26
C LEU A 820 -2.92 -24.65 -9.84
N CYS A 821 -2.50 -25.90 -10.02
CA CYS A 821 -1.12 -26.33 -9.79
C CYS A 821 -0.14 -25.63 -10.73
N VAL A 822 -0.47 -25.46 -12.02
CA VAL A 822 0.35 -24.70 -12.97
C VAL A 822 0.47 -23.24 -12.53
N ALA A 823 -0.64 -22.61 -12.14
CA ALA A 823 -0.62 -21.22 -11.64
C ALA A 823 0.26 -21.08 -10.39
N ASN A 824 0.21 -22.05 -9.47
CA ASN A 824 1.08 -22.07 -8.29
C ASN A 824 2.55 -22.30 -8.64
N LEU A 825 2.87 -23.14 -9.63
CA LEU A 825 4.25 -23.33 -10.13
C LEU A 825 4.81 -22.05 -10.75
N VAL A 826 3.99 -21.31 -11.51
CA VAL A 826 4.39 -20.00 -12.05
C VAL A 826 4.70 -19.03 -10.91
N LEU A 827 3.84 -18.99 -9.88
CA LEU A 827 4.08 -18.15 -8.70
C LEU A 827 5.36 -18.55 -7.95
N GLN A 828 5.60 -19.86 -7.79
CA GLN A 828 6.82 -20.41 -7.19
C GLN A 828 8.07 -20.05 -7.99
N TYR A 829 8.02 -20.14 -9.33
CA TYR A 829 9.15 -19.80 -10.19
C TYR A 829 9.61 -18.35 -10.02
N PHE A 830 8.67 -17.41 -9.88
CA PHE A 830 9.03 -16.00 -9.67
C PHE A 830 9.52 -15.71 -8.24
N GLN A 831 9.00 -16.41 -7.23
CA GLN A 831 9.16 -16.03 -5.82
C GLN A 831 10.21 -16.86 -5.08
N LEU A 832 10.29 -18.16 -5.37
CA LEU A 832 11.27 -19.06 -4.78
C LEU A 832 12.53 -19.01 -5.63
N ASP A 833 13.62 -18.45 -5.10
CA ASP A 833 14.90 -18.54 -5.80
C ASP A 833 15.34 -20.00 -5.86
N LEU A 834 15.29 -20.57 -7.06
CA LEU A 834 15.67 -21.95 -7.37
C LEU A 834 17.18 -22.09 -7.59
N SER A 835 17.97 -21.02 -7.38
CA SER A 835 19.43 -21.10 -7.42
C SER A 835 19.93 -22.22 -6.49
N PRO A 836 20.79 -23.14 -6.97
CA PRO A 836 21.39 -24.16 -6.12
C PRO A 836 22.08 -23.47 -4.94
N PHE A 837 21.77 -23.92 -3.73
CA PHE A 837 22.39 -23.43 -2.50
C PHE A 837 23.92 -23.49 -2.64
N ARG A 838 24.58 -22.33 -2.76
CA ARG A 838 26.04 -22.21 -2.63
C ARG A 838 26.33 -21.96 -1.16
N PRO A 839 27.04 -22.85 -0.45
CA PRO A 839 27.55 -22.51 0.87
C PRO A 839 28.46 -21.29 0.71
N ILE A 840 28.14 -20.21 1.41
CA ILE A 840 28.99 -19.02 1.50
C ILE A 840 30.22 -19.45 2.31
N HIS A 841 31.30 -19.81 1.63
CA HIS A 841 32.62 -19.72 2.25
C HIS A 841 32.97 -18.23 2.36
N PRO A 842 33.24 -17.70 3.56
CA PRO A 842 33.81 -16.37 3.70
C PRO A 842 35.16 -16.36 2.99
N SER A 843 35.25 -15.63 1.88
CA SER A 843 36.49 -15.41 1.16
C SER A 843 37.41 -14.51 1.97
N GLY A 844 38.53 -15.06 2.45
CA GLY A 844 39.65 -14.27 2.96
C GLY A 844 40.48 -14.96 4.03
N LEU A 845 41.30 -15.95 3.62
CA LEU A 845 42.66 -16.28 4.11
C LEU A 845 42.92 -17.78 3.94
N ALA A 846 43.94 -18.10 3.14
CA ALA A 846 44.53 -19.43 3.09
C ALA A 846 45.13 -19.77 4.46
N ARG A 847 44.79 -20.93 5.02
CA ARG A 847 45.65 -21.59 6.00
C ARG A 847 45.44 -23.10 6.04
N ASP A 848 46.44 -23.77 5.48
CA ASP A 848 47.04 -25.07 5.81
C ASP A 848 46.20 -26.20 6.40
N SER A 849 46.22 -27.28 5.62
CA SER A 849 46.16 -28.67 6.02
C SER A 849 46.95 -29.00 7.30
N SER A 850 46.25 -29.18 8.42
CA SER A 850 46.46 -30.26 9.41
C SER A 850 45.73 -29.94 10.72
N SER A 851 44.56 -30.55 10.97
CA SER A 851 44.11 -30.93 12.32
C SER A 851 42.77 -31.67 12.26
N THR A 852 42.87 -32.93 12.65
CA THR A 852 41.88 -33.86 13.17
C THR A 852 40.56 -33.31 13.74
N ASN A 853 39.46 -33.92 13.26
CA ASN A 853 38.25 -34.30 14.01
C ASN A 853 37.60 -33.26 14.94
N THR A 854 36.89 -32.29 14.37
CA THR A 854 35.67 -31.74 14.99
C THR A 854 34.52 -31.87 14.00
N THR A 855 33.75 -32.94 14.18
CA THR A 855 32.49 -33.17 13.48
C THR A 855 31.51 -32.06 13.84
N ALA A 856 31.35 -31.08 12.93
CA ALA A 856 30.19 -30.21 12.93
C ALA A 856 28.94 -31.10 13.01
N ARG A 857 28.23 -31.09 14.15
CA ARG A 857 27.05 -31.93 14.41
C ARG A 857 25.94 -31.56 13.43
N ARG A 858 25.95 -32.21 12.27
CA ARG A 858 24.86 -32.18 11.29
C ARG A 858 23.58 -32.63 12.00
N ALA A 859 22.56 -31.78 12.01
CA ALA A 859 21.29 -32.06 12.68
C ALA A 859 20.68 -33.36 12.11
N THR A 860 20.82 -34.43 12.87
CA THR A 860 20.29 -35.75 12.53
C THR A 860 18.99 -35.92 13.33
N TRP A 861 17.92 -36.34 12.65
CA TRP A 861 16.62 -36.73 13.19
C TRP A 861 16.68 -37.67 14.41
N TRP A 862 17.73 -38.49 14.54
CA TRP A 862 17.94 -39.39 15.69
C TRP A 862 18.02 -38.66 17.06
N PRO A 863 18.94 -37.70 17.27
CA PRO A 863 18.99 -36.92 18.51
C PRO A 863 17.68 -36.20 18.88
N LEU A 864 16.88 -35.80 17.88
CA LEU A 864 15.61 -35.12 18.11
C LEU A 864 14.52 -36.08 18.64
N LEU A 865 14.53 -37.33 18.16
CA LEU A 865 13.63 -38.39 18.67
C LEU A 865 13.98 -38.80 20.10
N SER A 866 15.20 -38.59 20.55
CA SER A 866 15.60 -38.85 21.94
C SER A 866 15.03 -37.83 22.93
N ASN A 867 14.50 -36.70 22.47
CA ASN A 867 13.92 -35.71 23.37
C ASN A 867 12.48 -36.08 23.78
N PRO A 868 12.20 -36.30 25.08
CA PRO A 868 10.88 -36.74 25.54
C PRO A 868 9.78 -35.71 25.27
N LEU A 869 10.10 -34.41 25.25
CA LEU A 869 9.13 -33.35 24.97
C LEU A 869 8.71 -33.36 23.50
N ILE A 870 9.65 -33.55 22.57
CA ILE A 870 9.34 -33.66 21.14
C ILE A 870 8.45 -34.89 20.91
N LEU A 871 8.78 -36.03 21.53
CA LEU A 871 7.98 -37.26 21.41
C LEU A 871 6.55 -37.10 21.95
N MET A 872 6.37 -36.41 23.09
CA MET A 872 5.04 -36.11 23.63
C MET A 872 4.23 -35.19 22.72
N VAL A 873 4.86 -34.16 22.13
CA VAL A 873 4.17 -33.26 21.19
C VAL A 873 3.75 -34.01 19.93
N VAL A 874 4.65 -34.81 19.37
CA VAL A 874 4.40 -35.64 18.17
C VAL A 874 3.32 -36.70 18.43
N GLY A 875 3.34 -37.33 19.61
CA GLY A 875 2.30 -38.29 20.02
C GLY A 875 0.92 -37.64 20.19
N GLY A 876 0.85 -36.41 20.70
CA GLY A 876 -0.40 -35.64 20.78
C GLY A 876 -1.00 -35.33 19.40
N ILE A 877 -0.15 -34.98 18.42
CA ILE A 877 -0.56 -34.79 17.02
C ILE A 877 -1.06 -36.11 16.43
N TRP A 878 -0.35 -37.22 16.65
CA TRP A 878 -0.74 -38.54 16.13
C TRP A 878 -2.12 -39.00 16.65
N ILE A 879 -2.33 -38.94 17.97
CA ILE A 879 -3.56 -39.43 18.61
C ILE A 879 -4.78 -38.58 18.26
N SER A 880 -4.62 -37.25 18.22
CA SER A 880 -5.71 -36.36 17.79
C SER A 880 -6.07 -36.54 16.32
N THR A 881 -5.06 -36.65 15.43
CA THR A 881 -5.27 -36.84 13.99
C THR A 881 -5.94 -38.18 13.67
N SER A 882 -5.67 -39.22 14.47
CA SER A 882 -6.27 -40.55 14.30
C SER A 882 -7.81 -40.53 14.38
N ALA A 883 -8.39 -39.56 15.11
CA ALA A 883 -9.84 -39.38 15.18
C ALA A 883 -10.47 -39.11 13.81
N MET A 884 -9.91 -38.13 13.08
CA MET A 884 -10.40 -37.78 11.75
C MET A 884 -10.07 -38.87 10.72
N ALA A 885 -8.89 -39.48 10.82
CA ALA A 885 -8.46 -40.55 9.91
C ALA A 885 -9.38 -41.80 9.95
N ILE A 886 -9.96 -42.16 11.10
CA ILE A 886 -10.96 -43.24 11.19
C ILE A 886 -12.33 -42.79 10.66
N LEU A 887 -12.73 -41.55 10.94
CA LEU A 887 -14.03 -41.02 10.56
C LEU A 887 -14.18 -40.89 9.04
N GLU A 888 -13.15 -40.45 8.33
CA GLU A 888 -13.23 -40.20 6.89
C GLU A 888 -13.75 -41.40 6.06
N PRO A 889 -13.23 -42.64 6.22
CA PRO A 889 -13.78 -43.81 5.54
C PRO A 889 -15.01 -44.41 6.22
N CYS A 890 -15.07 -44.42 7.56
CA CYS A 890 -16.08 -45.20 8.29
C CYS A 890 -17.42 -44.45 8.46
N LEU A 891 -17.37 -43.11 8.56
CA LEU A 891 -18.56 -42.30 8.81
C LEU A 891 -19.58 -42.37 7.67
N PRO A 892 -19.21 -42.22 6.37
CA PRO A 892 -20.18 -42.30 5.29
C PRO A 892 -20.90 -43.65 5.26
N ILE A 893 -20.17 -44.74 5.50
CA ILE A 893 -20.71 -46.10 5.55
C ILE A 893 -21.71 -46.24 6.69
N TRP A 894 -21.35 -45.78 7.89
CA TRP A 894 -22.24 -45.77 9.05
C TRP A 894 -23.49 -44.91 8.82
N MET A 895 -23.36 -43.76 8.17
CA MET A 895 -24.51 -42.93 7.80
C MET A 895 -25.45 -43.66 6.83
N ILE A 896 -24.92 -44.36 5.82
CA ILE A 896 -25.73 -45.13 4.86
C ILE A 896 -26.52 -46.23 5.58
N SER A 897 -25.89 -46.94 6.52
CA SER A 897 -26.52 -48.05 7.25
C SER A 897 -27.51 -47.62 8.33
N GLN A 898 -27.28 -46.51 9.03
CA GLN A 898 -28.10 -46.09 10.18
C GLN A 898 -29.01 -44.88 9.92
N LEU A 899 -28.58 -43.91 9.10
CA LEU A 899 -29.25 -42.62 8.93
C LEU A 899 -29.93 -42.44 7.56
N HIS A 900 -29.67 -43.35 6.61
CA HIS A 900 -30.17 -43.31 5.23
C HIS A 900 -30.17 -41.91 4.56
N PRO A 901 -29.00 -41.24 4.46
CA PRO A 901 -28.87 -39.88 3.95
C PRO A 901 -29.05 -39.79 2.42
N LYS A 902 -29.35 -38.59 1.93
CA LYS A 902 -29.28 -38.26 0.49
C LYS A 902 -27.82 -38.27 0.02
N LYS A 903 -27.55 -38.60 -1.24
CA LYS A 903 -26.17 -38.71 -1.81
C LYS A 903 -25.28 -37.48 -1.55
N TRP A 904 -25.81 -36.26 -1.69
CA TRP A 904 -25.05 -35.03 -1.43
C TRP A 904 -24.69 -34.83 0.05
N GLN A 905 -25.45 -35.43 0.98
CA GLN A 905 -25.24 -35.28 2.42
C GLN A 905 -23.98 -36.02 2.90
N LEU A 906 -23.53 -37.05 2.17
CA LEU A 906 -22.33 -37.83 2.50
C LEU A 906 -21.03 -37.01 2.46
N GLY A 907 -20.93 -36.05 1.54
CA GLY A 907 -19.78 -35.14 1.47
C GLY A 907 -19.94 -33.91 2.38
N THR A 908 -21.16 -33.38 2.52
CA THR A 908 -21.39 -32.16 3.32
C THR A 908 -21.26 -32.37 4.82
N VAL A 909 -21.31 -33.62 5.31
CA VAL A 909 -21.16 -33.94 6.74
C VAL A 909 -19.79 -33.52 7.30
N PHE A 910 -18.77 -33.41 6.45
CA PHE A 910 -17.41 -32.99 6.83
C PHE A 910 -17.20 -31.46 6.82
N ILE A 911 -18.18 -30.69 6.34
CA ILE A 911 -18.09 -29.21 6.30
C ILE A 911 -17.97 -28.61 7.71
N PRO A 912 -18.79 -28.98 8.71
CA PRO A 912 -18.68 -28.44 10.07
C PRO A 912 -17.30 -28.71 10.68
N ASP A 913 -16.78 -29.92 10.49
CA ASP A 913 -15.44 -30.31 10.94
C ASP A 913 -14.37 -29.42 10.29
N SER A 914 -14.44 -29.23 8.97
CA SER A 914 -13.50 -28.39 8.23
C SER A 914 -13.56 -26.90 8.66
N ILE A 915 -14.76 -26.38 8.93
CA ILE A 915 -14.95 -25.01 9.47
C ILE A 915 -14.33 -24.91 10.86
N GLY A 916 -14.60 -25.89 11.73
CA GLY A 916 -14.00 -25.96 13.07
C GLY A 916 -12.48 -25.96 12.97
N TYR A 917 -11.93 -26.82 12.12
CA TYR A 917 -10.49 -26.92 11.89
C TYR A 917 -9.89 -25.59 11.45
N TRP A 918 -10.52 -24.94 10.46
CA TRP A 918 -10.09 -23.64 9.96
C TRP A 918 -10.10 -22.53 11.03
N VAL A 919 -11.15 -22.47 11.85
CA VAL A 919 -11.25 -21.54 12.97
C VAL A 919 -10.15 -21.81 14.00
N GLY A 920 -9.92 -23.09 14.33
CA GLY A 920 -8.85 -23.52 15.24
C GLY A 920 -7.48 -23.05 14.76
N THR A 921 -7.12 -23.37 13.52
CA THR A 921 -5.78 -23.08 12.98
C THR A 921 -5.49 -21.58 12.82
N ASN A 922 -6.46 -20.77 12.36
CA ASN A 922 -6.21 -19.36 12.04
C ASN A 922 -6.21 -18.43 13.27
N PHE A 923 -7.07 -18.69 14.25
CA PHE A 923 -7.25 -17.79 15.39
C PHE A 923 -6.48 -18.22 16.63
N PHE A 924 -6.31 -19.53 16.87
CA PHE A 924 -5.71 -20.00 18.11
C PHE A 924 -4.19 -20.05 18.10
N GLY A 925 -3.51 -19.78 16.98
CA GLY A 925 -2.04 -19.71 16.95
C GLY A 925 -1.46 -18.60 17.84
N SER A 926 -2.10 -17.43 17.92
CA SER A 926 -1.69 -16.33 18.81
C SER A 926 -2.19 -16.55 20.24
N VAL A 927 -3.40 -17.10 20.41
CA VAL A 927 -3.97 -17.45 21.72
C VAL A 927 -3.09 -18.50 22.42
N ALA A 928 -2.67 -19.54 21.70
CA ALA A 928 -1.79 -20.58 22.20
C ALA A 928 -0.45 -20.02 22.68
N TYR A 929 0.13 -19.06 21.96
CA TYR A 929 1.36 -18.42 22.40
C TYR A 929 1.17 -17.61 23.69
N ARG A 930 0.07 -16.86 23.82
CA ARG A 930 -0.22 -16.01 25.00
C ARG A 930 -0.58 -16.79 26.27
N PHE A 931 -1.41 -17.83 26.15
CA PHE A 931 -1.92 -18.60 27.30
C PHE A 931 -1.07 -19.85 27.62
N GLY A 932 -0.12 -20.20 26.75
CA GLY A 932 0.74 -21.37 26.85
C GLY A 932 0.26 -22.51 25.95
N GLN A 933 1.13 -22.91 25.00
CA GLN A 933 0.79 -23.84 23.92
C GLN A 933 0.34 -25.22 24.44
N ILE A 934 1.01 -25.77 25.45
CA ILE A 934 0.66 -27.07 26.03
C ILE A 934 -0.71 -27.01 26.74
N ARG A 935 -1.02 -25.92 27.45
CA ARG A 935 -2.30 -25.76 28.16
C ARG A 935 -3.47 -25.68 27.18
N VAL A 936 -3.29 -24.91 26.11
CA VAL A 936 -4.29 -24.80 25.05
C VAL A 936 -4.47 -26.13 24.32
N ALA A 937 -3.39 -26.88 24.06
CA ALA A 937 -3.46 -28.22 23.49
C ALA A 937 -4.19 -29.23 24.40
N VAL A 938 -4.01 -29.16 25.72
CA VAL A 938 -4.76 -29.99 26.70
C VAL A 938 -6.26 -29.77 26.58
N VAL A 939 -6.71 -28.50 26.58
CA VAL A 939 -8.14 -28.17 26.44
C VAL A 939 -8.69 -28.67 25.11
N ALA A 940 -7.91 -28.53 24.04
CA ALA A 940 -8.30 -28.99 22.72
C ALA A 940 -8.38 -30.52 22.61
N LEU A 941 -7.46 -31.28 23.22
CA LEU A 941 -7.53 -32.75 23.27
C LEU A 941 -8.74 -33.27 24.07
N VAL A 942 -9.13 -32.59 25.15
CA VAL A 942 -10.39 -32.90 25.87
C VAL A 942 -11.59 -32.67 24.96
N LEU A 943 -11.57 -31.60 24.16
CA LEU A 943 -12.61 -31.31 23.18
C LEU A 943 -12.69 -32.41 22.10
N VAL A 944 -11.55 -32.86 21.56
CA VAL A 944 -11.49 -33.98 20.58
C VAL A 944 -12.05 -35.27 21.20
N GLY A 945 -11.56 -35.65 22.39
CA GLY A 945 -11.97 -36.89 23.06
C GLY A 945 -13.46 -36.94 23.39
N SER A 946 -14.01 -35.83 23.91
CA SER A 946 -15.45 -35.71 24.20
C SER A 946 -16.30 -35.74 22.92
N SER A 947 -15.84 -35.10 21.84
CA SER A 947 -16.52 -35.11 20.54
C SER A 947 -16.62 -36.53 19.96
N CYS A 948 -15.54 -37.32 20.00
CA CYS A 948 -15.54 -38.72 19.54
C CYS A 948 -16.53 -39.61 20.31
N ILE A 949 -16.71 -39.38 21.62
CA ILE A 949 -17.64 -40.16 22.44
C ILE A 949 -19.11 -39.80 22.10
N LEU A 950 -19.38 -38.53 21.83
CA LEU A 950 -20.72 -38.02 21.54
C LEU A 950 -21.19 -38.35 20.11
N LEU A 951 -20.27 -38.41 19.13
CA LEU A 951 -20.57 -38.55 17.71
C LEU A 951 -21.45 -39.77 17.36
N PRO A 952 -21.21 -41.00 17.88
CA PRO A 952 -22.06 -42.16 17.61
C PRO A 952 -23.47 -42.07 18.20
N SER A 953 -23.77 -41.07 19.03
CA SER A 953 -25.06 -40.90 19.71
C SER A 953 -26.06 -40.06 18.88
N ALA A 954 -25.66 -39.62 17.68
CA ALA A 954 -26.50 -38.80 16.81
C ALA A 954 -27.52 -39.65 16.03
N ASN A 955 -28.81 -39.31 16.17
CA ASN A 955 -29.91 -40.00 15.46
C ASN A 955 -30.32 -39.34 14.14
N THR A 956 -29.70 -38.20 13.78
CA THR A 956 -29.98 -37.47 12.53
C THR A 956 -28.69 -36.88 11.97
N VAL A 957 -28.64 -36.63 10.66
CA VAL A 957 -27.51 -35.96 10.00
C VAL A 957 -27.26 -34.56 10.58
N ALA A 958 -28.33 -33.83 10.96
CA ALA A 958 -28.19 -32.53 11.62
C ALA A 958 -27.60 -32.65 13.04
N GLY A 959 -27.89 -33.75 13.75
CA GLY A 959 -27.30 -34.05 15.06
C GLY A 959 -25.78 -34.25 15.04
N LEU A 960 -25.20 -34.56 13.88
CA LEU A 960 -23.76 -34.69 13.69
C LEU A 960 -23.03 -33.33 13.58
N LEU A 961 -23.74 -32.23 13.30
CA LEU A 961 -23.12 -30.91 13.06
C LEU A 961 -22.27 -30.44 14.25
N LEU A 962 -22.81 -30.54 15.47
CA LEU A 962 -22.15 -30.01 16.67
C LEU A 962 -20.93 -30.86 17.07
N PRO A 963 -21.01 -32.22 17.19
CA PRO A 963 -19.84 -33.05 17.47
C PRO A 963 -18.75 -32.94 16.40
N HIS A 964 -19.09 -32.78 15.12
CA HIS A 964 -18.10 -32.58 14.06
C HIS A 964 -17.43 -31.21 14.16
N LEU A 965 -18.20 -30.14 14.37
CA LEU A 965 -17.63 -28.80 14.55
C LEU A 965 -16.65 -28.75 15.72
N SER A 966 -17.00 -29.38 16.85
CA SER A 966 -16.14 -29.44 18.02
C SER A 966 -14.91 -30.33 17.82
N LEU A 967 -15.05 -31.43 17.08
CA LEU A 967 -13.93 -32.30 16.71
C LEU A 967 -12.90 -31.54 15.88
N GLY A 968 -13.33 -30.94 14.78
CA GLY A 968 -12.45 -30.19 13.87
C GLY A 968 -11.82 -28.99 14.56
N LEU A 969 -12.59 -28.25 15.37
CA LEU A 969 -12.06 -27.16 16.20
C LEU A 969 -10.97 -27.66 17.14
N GLY A 970 -11.20 -28.80 17.82
CA GLY A 970 -10.21 -29.42 18.70
C GLY A 970 -8.92 -29.76 17.96
N ILE A 971 -9.00 -30.49 16.85
CA ILE A 971 -7.83 -30.86 16.02
C ILE A 971 -7.08 -29.60 15.55
N GLY A 972 -7.81 -28.57 15.11
CA GLY A 972 -7.22 -27.31 14.67
C GLY A 972 -6.47 -26.54 15.73
N VAL A 973 -7.02 -26.51 16.95
CA VAL A 973 -6.35 -25.85 18.08
C VAL A 973 -5.13 -26.65 18.53
N VAL A 974 -5.17 -27.99 18.48
CA VAL A 974 -4.00 -28.84 18.74
C VAL A 974 -2.87 -28.52 17.75
N ASP A 975 -3.16 -28.48 16.46
CA ASP A 975 -2.17 -28.17 15.42
C ASP A 975 -1.61 -26.75 15.55
N ALA A 976 -2.48 -25.75 15.76
CA ALA A 976 -2.10 -24.36 15.94
C ALA A 976 -1.18 -24.12 17.16
N ALA A 977 -1.29 -24.99 18.17
CA ALA A 977 -0.50 -24.89 19.40
C ALA A 977 0.79 -25.72 19.34
N LEU A 978 0.71 -26.98 18.91
CA LEU A 978 1.80 -27.96 18.99
C LEU A 978 2.81 -27.84 17.83
N VAL A 979 2.34 -27.54 16.62
CA VAL A 979 3.23 -27.47 15.43
C VAL A 979 4.22 -26.30 15.49
N PRO A 980 3.83 -25.08 15.96
CA PRO A 980 4.80 -24.01 16.18
C PRO A 980 5.70 -24.24 17.41
N LEU A 981 5.22 -24.97 18.43
CA LEU A 981 6.00 -25.34 19.61
C LEU A 981 7.21 -26.19 19.21
N LEU A 982 7.06 -27.09 18.23
CA LEU A 982 8.17 -27.89 17.70
C LEU A 982 9.36 -27.03 17.22
N ALA A 983 9.11 -25.94 16.49
CA ALA A 983 10.18 -25.02 16.08
C ALA A 983 10.86 -24.36 17.30
N THR A 984 10.09 -23.95 18.31
CA THR A 984 10.68 -23.36 19.54
C THR A 984 11.55 -24.34 20.32
N LEU A 985 11.20 -25.64 20.32
CA LEU A 985 11.98 -26.68 21.00
C LEU A 985 13.31 -26.94 20.29
N VAL A 986 13.32 -26.89 18.96
CA VAL A 986 14.54 -27.02 18.14
C VAL A 986 15.48 -25.84 18.40
N ASP A 987 14.94 -24.62 18.39
CA ASP A 987 15.71 -23.40 18.65
C ASP A 987 16.36 -23.44 20.03
N GLY A 988 15.63 -23.90 21.05
CA GLY A 988 16.13 -24.01 22.42
C GLY A 988 17.21 -25.07 22.63
N GLN A 989 17.24 -26.13 21.81
CA GLN A 989 18.24 -27.21 21.92
C GLN A 989 19.53 -26.93 21.14
N LEU A 990 19.43 -26.22 20.02
CA LEU A 990 20.56 -25.94 19.11
C LEU A 990 21.18 -24.54 19.33
N GLY A 991 20.53 -23.66 20.10
CA GLY A 991 20.95 -22.28 20.36
C GLY A 991 21.76 -22.05 21.65
N GLY A 992 22.30 -23.08 22.30
CA GLY A 992 23.16 -22.91 23.47
C GLY A 992 24.51 -22.25 23.10
N PRO A 993 25.10 -21.41 23.97
CA PRO A 993 26.41 -20.81 23.70
C PRO A 993 27.48 -21.91 23.63
N THR A 994 28.20 -21.97 22.51
CA THR A 994 29.46 -22.70 22.42
C THR A 994 30.55 -21.84 23.05
N GLU A 995 31.08 -22.26 24.20
CA GLU A 995 32.34 -21.75 24.73
C GLU A 995 33.47 -22.29 23.86
N ASP A 996 34.11 -21.42 23.07
CA ASP A 996 35.43 -21.71 22.50
C ASP A 996 36.50 -21.48 23.58
N SER A 997 37.49 -22.37 23.61
CA SER A 997 38.52 -22.50 24.65
C SER A 997 39.45 -21.30 24.87
N ASP A 998 39.31 -20.20 24.10
CA ASP A 998 40.25 -19.07 24.09
C ASP A 998 39.71 -17.76 24.68
N GLY A 999 38.54 -17.76 25.35
CA GLY A 999 38.14 -16.62 26.20
C GLY A 999 37.91 -15.29 25.47
N GLN A 1000 37.65 -15.31 24.15
CA GLN A 1000 37.39 -14.12 23.36
C GLN A 1000 35.89 -13.97 23.05
N LEU A 1001 35.27 -12.92 23.60
CA LEU A 1001 33.89 -12.55 23.32
C LEU A 1001 33.78 -12.08 21.85
N SER A 1002 33.27 -12.93 20.97
CA SER A 1002 32.98 -12.54 19.58
C SER A 1002 31.72 -11.66 19.52
N PRO A 1003 31.76 -10.47 18.89
CA PRO A 1003 30.57 -9.67 18.64
C PRO A 1003 29.77 -10.29 17.49
N GLU A 1004 28.44 -10.28 17.62
CA GLU A 1004 27.47 -10.62 16.57
C GLU A 1004 27.50 -12.07 16.07
N GLY A 1005 26.96 -12.97 16.90
CA GLY A 1005 26.55 -14.30 16.45
C GLY A 1005 25.58 -14.19 15.28
N ALA A 1006 25.96 -14.80 14.15
CA ALA A 1006 25.11 -14.94 12.98
C ALA A 1006 23.70 -15.45 13.37
N PRO A 1007 22.63 -14.89 12.80
CA PRO A 1007 21.27 -15.22 13.21
C PRO A 1007 20.93 -16.66 12.79
N GLY A 1008 20.91 -17.57 13.78
CA GLY A 1008 20.04 -18.74 13.79
C GLY A 1008 20.51 -19.95 12.98
N GLY A 1009 21.31 -20.80 13.64
CA GLY A 1009 21.33 -22.26 13.56
C GLY A 1009 21.24 -22.91 12.17
N GLU A 1010 22.32 -23.58 11.78
CA GLU A 1010 22.40 -24.47 10.62
C GLU A 1010 21.46 -25.71 10.75
N HIS A 1011 20.17 -25.42 10.61
CA HIS A 1011 19.01 -26.13 10.04
C HIS A 1011 18.63 -27.53 10.54
N GLY A 1012 18.05 -27.60 11.75
CA GLY A 1012 17.32 -28.77 12.27
C GLY A 1012 15.81 -28.84 11.94
N TYR A 1013 15.21 -27.80 11.34
CA TYR A 1013 13.74 -27.75 11.13
C TYR A 1013 13.21 -28.85 10.20
N GLY A 1014 13.96 -29.17 9.12
CA GLY A 1014 13.56 -30.22 8.17
C GLY A 1014 13.36 -31.59 8.83
N ALA A 1015 14.21 -31.93 9.80
CA ALA A 1015 14.10 -33.16 10.57
C ALA A 1015 12.88 -33.17 11.50
N VAL A 1016 12.60 -32.07 12.20
CA VAL A 1016 11.46 -32.00 13.13
C VAL A 1016 10.12 -31.98 12.42
N TYR A 1017 10.01 -31.23 11.33
CA TYR A 1017 8.80 -31.25 10.51
C TYR A 1017 8.62 -32.57 9.76
N ALA A 1018 9.71 -33.30 9.44
CA ALA A 1018 9.60 -34.68 8.98
C ALA A 1018 9.02 -35.62 10.06
N ILE A 1019 9.46 -35.52 11.31
CA ILE A 1019 8.91 -36.32 12.43
C ILE A 1019 7.42 -35.99 12.65
N GLN A 1020 7.04 -34.71 12.60
CA GLN A 1020 5.63 -34.31 12.68
C GLN A 1020 4.80 -34.93 11.55
N GLN A 1021 5.28 -34.87 10.31
CA GLN A 1021 4.57 -35.42 9.15
C GLN A 1021 4.51 -36.96 9.19
N ILE A 1022 5.51 -37.61 9.77
CA ILE A 1022 5.47 -39.06 10.07
C ILE A 1022 4.30 -39.37 10.99
N ALA A 1023 4.12 -38.65 12.10
CA ALA A 1023 2.98 -38.86 13.00
C ALA A 1023 1.61 -38.72 12.31
N VAL A 1024 1.46 -37.69 11.48
CA VAL A 1024 0.24 -37.50 10.68
C VAL A 1024 0.04 -38.64 9.68
N SER A 1025 1.11 -39.06 9.01
CA SER A 1025 1.06 -40.14 8.02
C SER A 1025 0.77 -41.51 8.65
N VAL A 1026 1.31 -41.78 9.85
CA VAL A 1026 0.99 -42.97 10.66
C VAL A 1026 -0.49 -43.00 11.01
N ALA A 1027 -1.09 -41.87 11.42
CA ALA A 1027 -2.53 -41.78 11.65
C ALA A 1027 -3.32 -42.13 10.39
N TYR A 1028 -3.06 -41.45 9.27
CA TYR A 1028 -3.82 -41.65 8.02
C TYR A 1028 -3.52 -42.98 7.32
N SER A 1029 -2.43 -43.70 7.66
CA SER A 1029 -2.17 -45.03 7.12
C SER A 1029 -2.78 -46.15 7.98
N LEU A 1030 -2.60 -46.11 9.30
CA LEU A 1030 -3.04 -47.18 10.20
C LEU A 1030 -4.51 -47.07 10.57
N ALA A 1031 -5.00 -45.86 10.84
CA ALA A 1031 -6.33 -45.67 11.42
C ALA A 1031 -7.47 -46.10 10.45
N PRO A 1032 -7.41 -45.85 9.13
CA PRO A 1032 -8.36 -46.43 8.17
C PRO A 1032 -8.34 -47.96 8.10
N ILE A 1033 -7.16 -48.58 8.18
CA ILE A 1033 -7.01 -50.05 8.14
C ILE A 1033 -7.62 -50.67 9.40
N VAL A 1034 -7.27 -50.11 10.55
CA VAL A 1034 -7.78 -50.50 11.87
C VAL A 1034 -9.30 -50.30 11.91
N GLY A 1035 -9.80 -49.14 11.47
CA GLY A 1035 -11.22 -48.84 11.41
C GLY A 1035 -12.00 -49.76 10.47
N GLY A 1036 -11.48 -50.01 9.26
CA GLY A 1036 -12.12 -50.86 8.26
C GLY A 1036 -12.32 -52.31 8.72
N GLU A 1037 -11.38 -52.86 9.50
CA GLU A 1037 -11.45 -54.22 10.03
C GLU A 1037 -12.20 -54.30 11.37
N LEU A 1038 -12.05 -53.31 12.26
CA LEU A 1038 -12.69 -53.35 13.59
C LEU A 1038 -14.17 -52.93 13.54
N VAL A 1039 -14.57 -52.02 12.66
CA VAL A 1039 -15.95 -51.54 12.61
C VAL A 1039 -16.95 -52.67 12.31
N PRO A 1040 -16.70 -53.59 11.37
CA PRO A 1040 -17.55 -54.77 11.16
C PRO A 1040 -17.59 -55.72 12.36
N VAL A 1041 -16.47 -55.87 13.10
CA VAL A 1041 -16.34 -56.86 14.18
C VAL A 1041 -16.94 -56.38 15.50
N ILE A 1042 -16.63 -55.14 15.92
CA ILE A 1042 -16.99 -54.60 17.25
C ILE A 1042 -17.96 -53.41 17.20
N GLY A 1043 -18.31 -52.94 16.01
CA GLY A 1043 -19.26 -51.84 15.78
C GLY A 1043 -18.63 -50.45 15.83
N PHE A 1044 -19.13 -49.55 14.96
CA PHE A 1044 -18.67 -48.17 14.80
C PHE A 1044 -18.65 -47.36 16.11
N ALA A 1045 -19.69 -47.47 16.92
CA ALA A 1045 -19.81 -46.71 18.17
C ALA A 1045 -18.73 -47.10 19.20
N THR A 1046 -18.38 -48.39 19.28
CA THR A 1046 -17.37 -48.89 20.22
C THR A 1046 -15.97 -48.40 19.83
N VAL A 1047 -15.64 -48.45 18.53
CA VAL A 1047 -14.37 -47.96 17.99
C VAL A 1047 -14.17 -46.47 18.31
N LEU A 1048 -15.17 -45.64 18.03
CA LEU A 1048 -15.10 -44.20 18.28
C LEU A 1048 -15.03 -43.83 19.76
N ARG A 1049 -15.79 -44.54 20.61
CA ARG A 1049 -15.72 -44.32 22.06
C ARG A 1049 -14.36 -44.73 22.62
N ALA A 1050 -13.78 -45.85 22.17
CA ALA A 1050 -12.44 -46.28 22.56
C ALA A 1050 -11.35 -45.28 22.12
N LEU A 1051 -11.50 -44.68 20.95
CA LEU A 1051 -10.59 -43.63 20.48
C LEU A 1051 -10.74 -42.31 21.25
N GLY A 1052 -11.98 -41.97 21.62
CA GLY A 1052 -12.26 -40.81 22.47
C GLY A 1052 -11.67 -40.97 23.88
N THR A 1053 -11.78 -42.15 24.49
CA THR A 1053 -11.15 -42.45 25.77
C THR A 1053 -9.63 -42.44 25.68
N LEU A 1054 -9.04 -42.94 24.58
CA LEU A 1054 -7.60 -42.85 24.33
C LEU A 1054 -7.10 -41.40 24.30
N ASN A 1055 -7.84 -40.49 23.63
CA ASN A 1055 -7.52 -39.06 23.61
C ASN A 1055 -7.57 -38.45 25.02
N LEU A 1056 -8.58 -38.79 25.82
CA LEU A 1056 -8.70 -38.32 27.21
C LEU A 1056 -7.59 -38.87 28.13
N LEU A 1057 -7.16 -40.12 27.93
CA LEU A 1057 -6.03 -40.67 28.67
C LEU A 1057 -4.72 -39.94 28.33
N TYR A 1058 -4.53 -39.57 27.06
CA TYR A 1058 -3.34 -38.84 26.64
C TYR A 1058 -3.26 -37.42 27.23
N VAL A 1059 -4.39 -36.80 27.55
CA VAL A 1059 -4.45 -35.50 28.25
C VAL A 1059 -3.68 -35.55 29.57
N VAL A 1060 -3.78 -36.66 30.31
CA VAL A 1060 -3.07 -36.83 31.60
C VAL A 1060 -1.56 -36.77 31.40
N LEU A 1061 -1.04 -37.45 30.38
CA LEU A 1061 0.38 -37.43 30.02
C LEU A 1061 0.85 -36.01 29.63
N LEU A 1062 0.08 -35.32 28.79
CA LEU A 1062 0.42 -33.97 28.35
C LEU A 1062 0.35 -32.96 29.51
N ALA A 1063 -0.63 -33.10 30.41
CA ALA A 1063 -0.79 -32.23 31.58
C ALA A 1063 0.32 -32.44 32.63
N CYS A 1064 0.73 -33.68 32.89
CA CYS A 1064 1.86 -33.98 33.79
C CYS A 1064 3.16 -33.31 33.35
N SER A 1065 3.42 -33.24 32.03
CA SER A 1065 4.58 -32.53 31.47
C SER A 1065 4.59 -31.03 31.77
N SER A 1066 3.40 -30.41 31.89
CA SER A 1066 3.26 -28.99 32.22
C SER A 1066 3.52 -28.71 33.71
N SER A 1067 3.18 -29.66 34.59
CA SER A 1067 3.42 -29.56 36.03
C SER A 1067 4.90 -29.73 36.38
N LEU A 1068 5.60 -30.64 35.71
CA LEU A 1068 7.05 -30.84 35.86
C LEU A 1068 7.88 -29.59 35.55
N ARG A 1069 7.32 -28.66 34.75
CA ARG A 1069 7.94 -27.40 34.37
C ARG A 1069 7.64 -26.24 35.34
N SER A 1070 6.62 -26.39 36.19
CA SER A 1070 6.19 -25.38 37.17
C SER A 1070 6.65 -25.69 38.60
N GLY A 1071 6.96 -26.96 38.92
CA GLY A 1071 7.39 -27.42 40.23
C GLY A 1071 8.90 -27.68 40.31
N GLY A 1072 9.70 -26.61 40.40
CA GLY A 1072 11.14 -26.71 40.65
C GLY A 1072 11.47 -26.81 42.15
N THR A 1073 11.13 -27.91 42.81
CA THR A 1073 11.80 -28.37 44.05
C THR A 1073 11.83 -29.89 44.09
N GLY A 1074 13.03 -30.46 43.93
CA GLY A 1074 13.43 -31.77 44.47
C GLY A 1074 12.88 -33.02 43.79
N THR A 1075 13.65 -33.61 42.88
CA THR A 1075 14.24 -34.95 43.06
C THR A 1075 15.13 -35.30 41.87
N ALA A 1076 16.36 -35.67 42.18
CA ALA A 1076 17.44 -35.95 41.25
C ALA A 1076 17.29 -37.35 40.64
N LEU A 1077 17.45 -37.44 39.31
CA LEU A 1077 17.90 -38.64 38.61
C LEU A 1077 18.59 -38.19 37.30
N LEU A 1078 19.87 -37.82 37.43
CA LEU A 1078 20.99 -37.96 36.48
C LEU A 1078 22.04 -36.83 36.70
N PRO A 1079 23.33 -37.14 36.93
CA PRO A 1079 24.37 -36.17 37.23
C PRO A 1079 25.04 -35.64 35.95
N GLY A 1080 25.22 -34.33 35.84
CA GLY A 1080 26.11 -33.75 34.83
C GLY A 1080 25.81 -32.29 34.47
N SER A 1081 26.64 -31.39 35.01
CA SER A 1081 26.85 -29.99 34.60
C SER A 1081 25.65 -29.03 34.72
N CYS A 1082 25.64 -28.29 35.83
CA CYS A 1082 24.81 -27.13 36.08
C CYS A 1082 25.49 -25.89 35.46
N SER A 1083 24.94 -25.34 34.37
CA SER A 1083 25.14 -23.94 34.01
C SER A 1083 23.80 -23.20 34.10
N LYS A 1084 23.82 -22.09 34.83
CA LYS A 1084 22.67 -21.23 35.09
C LYS A 1084 22.16 -20.63 33.76
N GLN A 1085 21.05 -21.13 33.24
CA GLN A 1085 20.28 -20.39 32.25
C GLN A 1085 19.28 -19.46 32.95
N THR A 1086 19.56 -18.19 32.75
CA THR A 1086 18.80 -17.00 33.11
C THR A 1086 17.32 -17.12 32.74
N ALA A 1087 16.50 -16.56 33.61
CA ALA A 1087 15.06 -16.45 33.51
C ALA A 1087 14.57 -16.11 32.09
N LEU A 1088 13.71 -16.97 31.53
CA LEU A 1088 12.77 -16.54 30.50
C LEU A 1088 11.94 -15.36 31.06
N PRO A 1089 11.75 -14.28 30.29
CA PRO A 1089 10.93 -13.18 30.75
C PRO A 1089 9.48 -13.64 30.80
N LEU A 1090 9.01 -13.86 32.04
CA LEU A 1090 7.59 -13.86 32.36
C LEU A 1090 6.97 -12.55 31.86
N ALA A 1091 5.79 -12.70 31.28
CA ALA A 1091 4.96 -11.64 30.72
C ALA A 1091 4.81 -10.45 31.67
N ASN A 1092 5.60 -9.40 31.44
CA ASN A 1092 5.33 -8.02 31.80
C ASN A 1092 6.22 -7.15 30.91
N SER A 1093 5.78 -6.89 29.68
CA SER A 1093 6.27 -5.74 28.92
C SER A 1093 5.16 -5.20 28.04
N GLU A 1094 4.89 -3.92 28.21
CA GLU A 1094 4.03 -3.08 27.39
C GLU A 1094 4.36 -3.23 25.89
N PRO A 1095 3.39 -2.97 24.99
CA PRO A 1095 3.57 -3.16 23.56
C PRO A 1095 4.55 -2.12 23.00
N THR A 1096 5.82 -2.49 22.90
CA THR A 1096 6.84 -1.72 22.16
C THR A 1096 6.61 -1.87 20.66
N THR A 1097 5.61 -1.14 20.18
CA THR A 1097 5.51 -0.77 18.76
C THR A 1097 6.65 0.22 18.47
N TYR A 1098 7.21 0.19 17.26
CA TYR A 1098 8.33 1.02 16.76
C TYR A 1098 9.75 0.46 16.97
N ARG A 1099 10.08 -0.65 16.30
CA ARG A 1099 11.48 -0.94 15.91
C ARG A 1099 11.64 -1.57 14.52
N ARG A 1100 10.58 -1.59 13.70
CA ARG A 1100 10.51 -2.45 12.49
C ARG A 1100 10.77 -1.75 11.15
N PHE A 1101 11.26 -0.50 11.16
CA PHE A 1101 11.55 0.25 9.93
C PHE A 1101 13.04 0.45 9.63
N TYR A 1102 13.96 -0.02 10.49
CA TYR A 1102 15.39 0.27 10.33
C TYR A 1102 16.20 -0.80 9.57
N ASN A 1103 15.65 -2.00 9.30
CA ASN A 1103 16.43 -3.12 8.72
C ASN A 1103 15.96 -3.55 7.31
N SER A 1104 15.28 -2.68 6.56
CA SER A 1104 14.85 -2.99 5.18
C SER A 1104 15.56 -2.16 4.11
N VAL A 1105 16.69 -1.52 4.43
CA VAL A 1105 17.51 -0.74 3.49
C VAL A 1105 19.00 -1.14 3.59
N GLU A 1106 19.28 -2.38 3.97
CA GLU A 1106 20.58 -3.01 3.68
C GLU A 1106 20.43 -4.08 2.60
#